data_AF-A0A1H7XUB7-F1
#
_entry.id   AF-A0A1H7XUB7-F1
#
_cell.length_a   1.000
_cell.length_b   1.000
_cell.length_c   1.000
_cell.angle_alpha   90.00
_cell.angle_beta   90.00
_cell.angle_gamma   90.00
#
_symmetry.space_group_name_H-M   'P 1'
#
loop_
_entity.id
_entity.type
_entity.pdbx_description
1 polymer ?
#
loop_
_entity_poly.entity_id
_entity_poly.type
_entity_poly.pdbx_seq_one_letter_code
_entity_poly.pdbx_strand_id
1 'polypeptide(L)'
;MLSKNPYARMSFFLTCAALTACGQEQPSQDMEMAAPLKTQEQRLQCQVPSQSLGEGPQSQKLNCGAQTGWSFHSGDTNKDGLSDVLIGAPGDLANRGSACLVLGNPTLNLSVIHHKLSGDPSAMAGVSVALGNLPGTDDRLDLVTGAPGANATKGGVYTVDGALLPTAPQAIPLSNAAKYLGAVAHDAAGAALTVGDVTGDGQADLIVSAPLNESLTAQANSGVIYIVKNTVSAPQGANLSGTPIRIQNTAPQIQQSDLRAGTSLALADLNGDQNLDLVVGVPGYRDGVKTEAGAAFVFYGPVTGSRALSSADIKFVGAFGGDLAGTAVARVGDVDGDGDEEILVGAPSIGATPGKAYLIRGGTYSGTVSLNSIAAFTGAPGDRAGASVAAGDFNSDGRLDLLIGAPGHQADTGAVYLVHGEEPAQFNGGDLLGSAVPLLEGESTGDRAGHAVASAGDFNGDGAEDILIGAPGKNGGQGIAYLISGQQPRAWLADNDGDSFGAGAPVMDCEPPAGGTWVLGIEGRPLDCDNSNGNIHPSAPELCSTVGVDDNCNGAADEEGASDAIEWARDADGDSYSDPSQPLRRSCASPGTGWVDNDGARHECSTPGADNDPDPNTYEGAPEKCDGKDNDCNELVDDGPAVTWYVDVDGDGDGSLEFFPHLAACAATAPPGYVDNKDDCNDRDATLNRHTRWYADADADGVGNATDFVESCTPPSGQYSRRNDDCDDNDAAVSPTRTETCEPEDGPQKDNNCNGTPDDSPAAAIWFSDADGDGHGGNGVLGRFCGKPASSSRVTGDCDDAQPLAFPGNTEVCEVNPDPGAPPHSYFPQIDNNCDGDVNDSEGAIWWYGDGDRDGYPWNVFALLRCSNPTDRPGEVRGKYIPKPHSPPGPPPNQPPELSADEIDCNDTDPSANVLRMWYPDTDGDECGNPSKGRLSCHNPSDHCEDGTVYVLVTRPECI
;
A
#
# COMPACT_ATOMS: atom_id res chain seq x y z
N MET A 1 -12.30 -16.86 -67.67
CA MET A 1 -12.95 -17.90 -66.86
C MET A 1 -11.86 -18.61 -66.07
N LEU A 2 -12.15 -18.83 -64.79
CA LEU A 2 -11.23 -19.07 -63.68
C LEU A 2 -10.46 -20.41 -63.75
N SER A 3 -9.20 -20.37 -63.34
CA SER A 3 -8.38 -21.49 -62.82
C SER A 3 -7.23 -20.81 -62.04
N LYS A 4 -6.88 -21.07 -60.77
CA LYS A 4 -6.84 -22.31 -60.00
C LYS A 4 -6.86 -22.02 -58.48
N ASN A 5 -7.74 -22.76 -57.79
CA ASN A 5 -7.62 -23.46 -56.49
C ASN A 5 -6.19 -23.95 -56.09
N PRO A 6 -5.97 -24.62 -54.92
CA PRO A 6 -6.48 -24.50 -53.54
C PRO A 6 -5.36 -24.74 -52.47
N TYR A 7 -5.67 -24.69 -51.15
CA TYR A 7 -5.43 -25.78 -50.17
C TYR A 7 -5.57 -25.30 -48.72
N ALA A 8 -6.73 -25.58 -48.14
CA ALA A 8 -6.98 -25.70 -46.70
C ALA A 8 -6.73 -27.15 -46.24
N ARG A 9 -6.29 -27.34 -44.99
CA ARG A 9 -6.59 -28.49 -44.08
C ARG A 9 -5.99 -28.17 -42.69
N MET A 10 -6.75 -28.03 -41.60
CA MET A 10 -7.60 -28.98 -40.86
C MET A 10 -6.87 -29.45 -39.58
N SER A 11 -7.23 -28.85 -38.45
CA SER A 11 -6.74 -29.19 -37.09
C SER A 11 -7.41 -30.47 -36.58
N PHE A 12 -6.62 -31.34 -35.95
CA PHE A 12 -7.07 -32.60 -35.34
C PHE A 12 -7.68 -32.35 -33.95
N PHE A 13 -8.90 -32.85 -33.76
CA PHE A 13 -9.47 -33.17 -32.45
C PHE A 13 -8.97 -34.56 -32.02
N LEU A 14 -8.47 -34.69 -30.79
CA LEU A 14 -8.36 -35.97 -30.10
C LEU A 14 -9.07 -35.87 -28.74
N THR A 15 -10.14 -36.63 -28.59
CA THR A 15 -10.81 -36.97 -27.34
C THR A 15 -10.28 -38.32 -26.82
N CYS A 16 -10.09 -38.45 -25.52
CA CYS A 16 -10.24 -39.72 -24.80
C CYS A 16 -10.61 -39.47 -23.33
N ALA A 17 -11.46 -40.36 -22.83
CA ALA A 17 -12.32 -40.20 -21.69
C ALA A 17 -11.79 -40.85 -20.40
N ALA A 18 -12.23 -40.28 -19.28
CA ALA A 18 -12.69 -40.88 -18.02
C ALA A 18 -11.98 -42.13 -17.44
N LEU A 19 -11.53 -41.98 -16.18
CA LEU A 19 -11.58 -43.03 -15.16
C LEU A 19 -11.86 -42.39 -13.80
N THR A 20 -13.00 -42.79 -13.21
CA THR A 20 -13.48 -42.44 -11.87
C THR A 20 -13.24 -43.64 -10.96
N ALA A 21 -12.58 -43.46 -9.80
CA ALA A 21 -12.80 -44.28 -8.59
C ALA A 21 -12.12 -43.67 -7.34
N CYS A 22 -12.98 -43.31 -6.38
CA CYS A 22 -12.87 -43.13 -4.93
C CYS A 22 -11.53 -43.29 -4.17
N GLY A 23 -11.34 -42.39 -3.20
CA GLY A 23 -10.58 -42.62 -1.98
C GLY A 23 -10.44 -41.35 -1.13
N GLN A 24 -11.20 -41.26 -0.04
CA GLN A 24 -11.19 -40.18 0.96
C GLN A 24 -9.90 -40.17 1.80
N GLU A 25 -9.40 -38.98 2.16
CA GLU A 25 -9.02 -38.57 3.53
C GLU A 25 -8.40 -37.15 3.51
N GLN A 26 -8.96 -36.24 4.32
CA GLN A 26 -8.32 -35.01 4.83
C GLN A 26 -7.56 -35.36 6.13
N PRO A 27 -6.47 -34.66 6.54
CA PRO A 27 -6.57 -33.30 7.11
C PRO A 27 -5.34 -32.35 7.00
N SER A 28 -5.60 -31.07 7.35
CA SER A 28 -4.74 -30.03 7.96
C SER A 28 -3.43 -29.62 7.24
N GLN A 29 -3.39 -28.42 6.65
CA GLN A 29 -2.98 -27.12 7.22
C GLN A 29 -1.46 -26.85 7.16
N ASP A 30 -1.17 -25.64 6.66
CA ASP A 30 0.07 -24.87 6.67
C ASP A 30 1.24 -25.31 5.78
N MET A 31 1.28 -24.73 4.58
CA MET A 31 2.51 -24.14 4.04
C MET A 31 2.15 -23.20 2.89
N GLU A 32 2.43 -21.91 3.08
CA GLU A 32 2.52 -20.90 2.03
C GLU A 32 3.34 -21.44 0.85
N MET A 33 2.67 -21.66 -0.29
CA MET A 33 3.35 -21.76 -1.57
C MET A 33 3.24 -20.39 -2.24
N ALA A 34 4.36 -19.67 -2.22
CA ALA A 34 4.64 -18.60 -3.15
C ALA A 34 4.27 -19.07 -4.58
N ALA A 35 3.25 -18.43 -5.17
CA ALA A 35 2.94 -18.59 -6.57
C ALA A 35 4.14 -18.07 -7.41
N PRO A 36 4.48 -18.72 -8.52
CA PRO A 36 5.69 -18.39 -9.26
C PRO A 36 5.56 -17.00 -9.89
N LEU A 37 6.51 -16.12 -9.57
CA LEU A 37 6.80 -14.91 -10.35
C LEU A 37 7.03 -15.33 -11.79
N LYS A 38 6.03 -15.11 -12.64
CA LYS A 38 6.21 -15.13 -14.09
C LYS A 38 7.07 -13.93 -14.45
N THR A 39 8.18 -14.23 -15.09
CA THR A 39 9.07 -13.37 -15.89
C THR A 39 8.44 -12.07 -16.40
N GLN A 40 9.17 -10.96 -16.19
CA GLN A 40 9.11 -9.65 -16.87
C GLN A 40 8.18 -9.53 -18.09
N GLU A 41 7.22 -8.60 -17.97
CA GLU A 41 6.50 -7.86 -19.02
C GLU A 41 5.90 -8.67 -20.18
N GLN A 42 4.79 -9.36 -19.90
CA GLN A 42 3.64 -9.25 -20.81
C GLN A 42 2.76 -8.14 -20.26
N ARG A 43 3.08 -6.88 -20.60
CA ARG A 43 2.17 -5.75 -20.42
C ARG A 43 0.89 -6.11 -21.16
N LEU A 44 -0.25 -6.05 -20.48
CA LEU A 44 -1.54 -6.36 -21.09
C LEU A 44 -1.81 -5.29 -22.15
N GLN A 45 -1.89 -5.67 -23.43
CA GLN A 45 -2.03 -4.72 -24.54
C GLN A 45 -3.50 -4.43 -24.82
N CYS A 46 -3.96 -3.22 -24.50
CA CYS A 46 -5.29 -2.78 -24.89
C CYS A 46 -5.29 -2.24 -26.31
N GLN A 47 -6.00 -2.91 -27.21
CA GLN A 47 -6.18 -2.42 -28.57
C GLN A 47 -7.18 -1.27 -28.58
N VAL A 48 -6.79 -0.13 -29.16
CA VAL A 48 -7.75 0.93 -29.50
C VAL A 48 -8.67 0.38 -30.60
N PRO A 49 -9.97 0.19 -30.35
CA PRO A 49 -10.85 -0.49 -31.31
C PRO A 49 -10.99 0.32 -32.60
N SER A 50 -10.82 -0.33 -33.75
CA SER A 50 -11.08 0.28 -35.06
C SER A 50 -12.55 0.70 -35.16
N GLN A 51 -12.81 1.98 -35.47
CA GLN A 51 -14.17 2.52 -35.55
C GLN A 51 -14.56 2.86 -36.99
N SER A 52 -15.58 2.16 -37.51
CA SER A 52 -16.41 2.70 -38.59
C SER A 52 -17.40 3.69 -37.97
N LEU A 53 -17.43 4.94 -38.43
CA LEU A 53 -18.28 6.00 -37.87
C LEU A 53 -19.78 5.69 -38.04
N GLY A 54 -20.33 4.89 -37.12
CA GLY A 54 -21.68 5.01 -36.59
C GLY A 54 -21.61 5.79 -35.28
N GLU A 55 -22.71 6.41 -34.84
CA GLU A 55 -22.79 7.20 -33.60
C GLU A 55 -22.53 6.36 -32.33
N GLY A 56 -21.28 5.95 -32.12
CA GLY A 56 -20.81 5.27 -30.93
C GLY A 56 -20.44 6.26 -29.82
N PRO A 57 -20.50 5.85 -28.54
CA PRO A 57 -20.29 6.71 -27.38
C PRO A 57 -18.87 7.29 -27.23
N GLN A 58 -17.92 6.85 -28.07
CA GLN A 58 -16.49 7.15 -27.97
C GLN A 58 -15.98 8.19 -28.99
N SER A 59 -16.84 8.74 -29.85
CA SER A 59 -16.45 9.81 -30.79
C SER A 59 -17.26 11.09 -30.54
N GLN A 60 -16.62 12.09 -29.93
CA GLN A 60 -17.23 13.40 -29.69
C GLN A 60 -16.88 14.39 -30.80
N LYS A 61 -17.83 15.28 -31.11
CA LYS A 61 -17.83 16.15 -32.30
C LYS A 61 -17.72 17.62 -31.89
N LEU A 62 -16.59 18.29 -32.17
CA LEU A 62 -16.44 19.74 -31.97
C LEU A 62 -16.60 20.55 -33.27
N ASN A 63 -17.21 21.73 -33.18
CA ASN A 63 -17.22 22.75 -34.22
C ASN A 63 -16.65 24.09 -33.69
N CYS A 64 -15.35 24.30 -33.93
CA CYS A 64 -14.65 25.55 -33.61
C CYS A 64 -14.93 26.67 -34.63
N GLY A 65 -15.47 26.33 -35.80
CA GLY A 65 -15.67 27.23 -36.94
C GLY A 65 -15.55 26.46 -38.27
N ALA A 66 -15.56 27.17 -39.39
CA ALA A 66 -15.35 26.52 -40.69
C ALA A 66 -13.95 25.88 -40.76
N GLN A 67 -13.86 24.71 -41.39
CA GLN A 67 -12.67 23.86 -41.43
C GLN A 67 -12.13 23.48 -40.05
N THR A 68 -13.00 23.25 -39.06
CA THR A 68 -12.57 22.70 -37.76
C THR A 68 -11.77 21.40 -37.95
N GLY A 69 -10.73 21.23 -37.13
CA GLY A 69 -9.83 20.08 -37.22
C GLY A 69 -8.74 20.28 -38.28
N TRP A 70 -8.33 21.52 -38.53
CA TRP A 70 -7.26 21.81 -39.48
C TRP A 70 -5.87 21.62 -38.87
N SER A 71 -5.72 22.00 -37.60
CA SER A 71 -4.48 21.86 -36.83
C SER A 71 -4.81 21.60 -35.35
N PHE A 72 -3.90 20.93 -34.65
CA PHE A 72 -4.05 20.55 -33.25
C PHE A 72 -2.76 20.77 -32.49
N HIS A 73 -2.88 21.02 -31.19
CA HIS A 73 -1.81 20.89 -30.21
C HIS A 73 -2.44 20.60 -28.85
N SER A 74 -1.78 19.79 -28.04
CA SER A 74 -2.22 19.46 -26.69
C SER A 74 -1.22 19.94 -25.63
N GLY A 75 -1.66 19.94 -24.38
CA GLY A 75 -0.86 20.30 -23.21
C GLY A 75 -1.74 20.80 -22.07
N ASP A 76 -1.27 20.69 -20.84
CA ASP A 76 -2.02 21.14 -19.66
C ASP A 76 -1.84 22.67 -19.45
N THR A 77 -2.84 23.45 -19.88
CA THR A 77 -2.79 24.91 -19.84
C THR A 77 -3.18 25.48 -18.47
N ASN A 78 -3.95 24.75 -17.67
CA ASN A 78 -4.52 25.23 -16.41
C ASN A 78 -3.89 24.57 -15.16
N LYS A 79 -3.06 23.53 -15.34
CA LYS A 79 -2.38 22.72 -14.33
C LYS A 79 -3.30 21.86 -13.45
N ASP A 80 -4.38 21.36 -14.01
CA ASP A 80 -5.28 20.43 -13.32
C ASP A 80 -4.88 18.95 -13.47
N GLY A 81 -3.81 18.67 -14.22
CA GLY A 81 -3.31 17.33 -14.47
C GLY A 81 -3.97 16.64 -15.66
N LEU A 82 -4.98 17.26 -16.29
CA LEU A 82 -5.57 16.79 -17.53
C LEU A 82 -4.94 17.55 -18.71
N SER A 83 -4.81 16.86 -19.84
CA SER A 83 -4.34 17.51 -21.06
C SER A 83 -5.45 18.33 -21.70
N ASP A 84 -5.16 19.57 -22.05
CA ASP A 84 -6.06 20.43 -22.82
C ASP A 84 -5.73 20.36 -24.30
N VAL A 85 -6.67 20.78 -25.15
CA VAL A 85 -6.50 20.76 -26.61
C VAL A 85 -6.81 22.10 -27.25
N LEU A 86 -5.89 22.57 -28.09
CA LEU A 86 -6.05 23.74 -28.93
C LEU A 86 -6.33 23.30 -30.38
N ILE A 87 -7.47 23.73 -30.92
CA ILE A 87 -8.01 23.26 -32.19
C ILE A 87 -8.12 24.42 -33.18
N GLY A 88 -7.45 24.30 -34.33
CA GLY A 88 -7.49 25.26 -35.42
C GLY A 88 -8.67 25.08 -36.39
N ALA A 89 -9.28 26.19 -36.78
CA ALA A 89 -10.38 26.28 -37.75
C ALA A 89 -10.21 27.53 -38.63
N PRO A 90 -9.34 27.49 -39.66
CA PRO A 90 -8.93 28.68 -40.42
C PRO A 90 -10.02 29.25 -41.33
N GLY A 91 -11.01 28.44 -41.69
CA GLY A 91 -12.13 28.81 -42.55
C GLY A 91 -11.74 29.19 -43.99
N ASP A 92 -12.75 29.21 -44.86
CA ASP A 92 -12.68 29.93 -46.15
C ASP A 92 -12.44 31.43 -45.88
N LEU A 93 -11.80 32.13 -46.81
CA LEU A 93 -11.56 33.59 -46.83
C LEU A 93 -12.78 34.44 -46.36
N ALA A 94 -14.02 33.95 -46.49
CA ALA A 94 -15.22 34.60 -45.98
C ALA A 94 -15.42 34.56 -44.45
N ASN A 95 -14.88 33.56 -43.75
CA ASN A 95 -15.27 33.17 -42.38
C ASN A 95 -14.26 33.46 -41.26
N ARG A 96 -13.18 34.21 -41.53
CA ARG A 96 -12.33 34.87 -40.53
C ARG A 96 -11.85 33.93 -39.40
N GLY A 97 -11.08 32.90 -39.76
CA GLY A 97 -10.64 31.76 -38.94
C GLY A 97 -10.39 31.95 -37.44
N SER A 98 -10.40 30.84 -36.71
CA SER A 98 -10.28 30.81 -35.26
C SER A 98 -9.43 29.65 -34.74
N ALA A 99 -9.00 29.77 -33.49
CA ALA A 99 -8.48 28.67 -32.68
C ALA A 99 -9.32 28.52 -31.40
N CYS A 100 -9.63 27.30 -30.99
CA CYS A 100 -10.46 27.01 -29.82
C CYS A 100 -9.70 26.16 -28.81
N LEU A 101 -9.61 26.63 -27.57
CA LEU A 101 -9.13 25.86 -26.44
C LEU A 101 -10.31 25.11 -25.80
N VAL A 102 -10.14 23.82 -25.60
CA VAL A 102 -11.04 22.94 -24.86
C VAL A 102 -10.23 22.32 -23.73
N LEU A 103 -10.70 22.50 -22.50
CA LEU A 103 -10.03 21.95 -21.33
C LEU A 103 -10.34 20.46 -21.15
N GLY A 104 -9.38 19.73 -20.58
CA GLY A 104 -9.50 18.32 -20.23
C GLY A 104 -10.71 18.05 -19.33
N ASN A 105 -11.35 16.90 -19.51
CA ASN A 105 -12.51 16.51 -18.70
C ASN A 105 -12.70 14.98 -18.70
N PRO A 106 -12.94 14.35 -17.53
CA PRO A 106 -13.20 12.90 -17.40
C PRO A 106 -14.38 12.34 -18.20
N THR A 107 -15.29 13.20 -18.68
CA THR A 107 -16.45 12.80 -19.49
C THR A 107 -16.18 12.86 -21.01
N LEU A 108 -14.94 13.11 -21.43
CA LEU A 108 -14.51 13.24 -22.85
C LEU A 108 -15.27 14.34 -23.61
N ASN A 109 -15.77 15.36 -22.91
CA ASN A 109 -16.72 16.30 -23.49
C ASN A 109 -16.08 17.42 -24.33
N LEU A 110 -16.07 17.24 -25.64
CA LEU A 110 -15.59 18.25 -26.58
C LEU A 110 -16.59 19.38 -26.89
N SER A 111 -17.83 19.35 -26.39
CA SER A 111 -18.86 20.33 -26.77
C SER A 111 -18.67 21.72 -26.15
N VAL A 112 -17.83 21.83 -25.10
CA VAL A 112 -17.61 23.08 -24.37
C VAL A 112 -16.32 23.74 -24.84
N ILE A 113 -16.46 24.73 -25.73
CA ILE A 113 -15.35 25.63 -26.07
C ILE A 113 -15.12 26.57 -24.89
N HIS A 114 -13.96 26.46 -24.25
CA HIS A 114 -13.58 27.32 -23.13
C HIS A 114 -13.10 28.67 -23.65
N HIS A 115 -12.13 28.69 -24.56
CA HIS A 115 -11.67 29.94 -25.16
C HIS A 115 -11.68 29.88 -26.68
N LYS A 116 -12.15 30.95 -27.32
CA LYS A 116 -12.15 31.08 -28.78
C LYS A 116 -11.37 32.31 -29.22
N LEU A 117 -10.20 32.08 -29.80
CA LEU A 117 -9.34 33.11 -30.38
C LEU A 117 -9.83 33.42 -31.79
N SER A 118 -10.35 34.63 -32.02
CA SER A 118 -10.88 35.04 -33.32
C SER A 118 -10.91 36.56 -33.50
N GLY A 119 -11.31 37.05 -34.68
CA GLY A 119 -11.65 38.46 -34.85
C GLY A 119 -10.60 39.33 -35.52
N ASP A 120 -9.57 38.76 -36.15
CA ASP A 120 -8.79 39.48 -37.17
C ASP A 120 -9.40 39.26 -38.57
N PRO A 121 -9.91 40.31 -39.25
CA PRO A 121 -10.65 40.19 -40.50
C PRO A 121 -9.88 39.61 -41.70
N SER A 122 -8.56 39.46 -41.60
CA SER A 122 -7.70 39.09 -42.74
C SER A 122 -6.90 37.80 -42.54
N ALA A 123 -6.98 37.18 -41.36
CA ALA A 123 -5.82 36.45 -40.86
C ALA A 123 -5.76 34.96 -41.21
N MET A 124 -6.89 34.29 -41.48
CA MET A 124 -6.94 32.82 -41.53
C MET A 124 -6.32 32.21 -40.25
N ALA A 125 -6.71 32.71 -39.08
CA ALA A 125 -6.16 32.21 -37.81
C ALA A 125 -6.57 30.76 -37.56
N GLY A 126 -5.69 29.97 -36.95
CA GLY A 126 -5.91 28.53 -36.74
C GLY A 126 -5.42 27.64 -37.89
N VAL A 127 -4.67 28.19 -38.86
CA VAL A 127 -3.93 27.34 -39.83
C VAL A 127 -2.88 26.50 -39.11
N SER A 128 -2.23 27.08 -38.10
CA SER A 128 -1.36 26.38 -37.17
C SER A 128 -1.64 26.85 -35.74
N VAL A 129 -1.40 25.97 -34.77
CA VAL A 129 -1.61 26.21 -33.35
C VAL A 129 -0.48 25.54 -32.56
N ALA A 130 -0.12 26.12 -31.42
CA ALA A 130 0.78 25.49 -30.45
C ALA A 130 0.44 25.95 -29.04
N LEU A 131 0.80 25.09 -28.10
CA LEU A 131 0.83 25.39 -26.68
C LEU A 131 2.28 25.31 -26.20
N GLY A 132 2.69 26.22 -25.33
CA GLY A 132 4.04 26.22 -24.79
C GLY A 132 4.24 27.38 -23.82
N ASN A 133 5.03 27.18 -22.77
CA ASN A 133 5.36 28.25 -21.83
C ASN A 133 6.39 29.18 -22.49
N LEU A 134 5.92 30.23 -23.17
CA LEU A 134 6.81 31.22 -23.73
C LEU A 134 7.41 32.04 -22.59
N PRO A 135 8.71 32.43 -22.67
CA PRO A 135 9.40 33.16 -21.61
C PRO A 135 8.51 34.23 -21.00
N GLY A 136 8.33 34.18 -19.68
CA GLY A 136 7.30 34.88 -18.92
C GLY A 136 7.41 34.66 -17.42
N THR A 137 6.51 35.25 -16.62
CA THR A 137 6.58 35.20 -15.14
C THR A 137 5.81 34.04 -14.52
N ASP A 138 5.23 33.15 -15.32
CA ASP A 138 4.45 32.02 -14.83
C ASP A 138 4.84 30.71 -15.52
N ASP A 139 4.20 29.66 -15.06
CA ASP A 139 4.50 28.29 -15.39
C ASP A 139 3.41 27.67 -16.29
N ARG A 140 2.42 28.46 -16.73
CA ARG A 140 1.31 28.00 -17.58
C ARG A 140 1.70 28.03 -19.05
N LEU A 141 1.01 27.22 -19.85
CA LEU A 141 1.22 27.19 -21.29
C LEU A 141 0.49 28.35 -21.97
N ASP A 142 1.19 29.05 -22.84
CA ASP A 142 0.63 30.11 -23.67
C ASP A 142 0.00 29.54 -24.94
N LEU A 143 -1.00 30.25 -25.44
CA LEU A 143 -1.72 29.88 -26.65
C LEU A 143 -1.13 30.64 -27.83
N VAL A 144 -0.68 29.90 -28.84
CA VAL A 144 -0.14 30.46 -30.07
C VAL A 144 -1.00 30.06 -31.25
N THR A 145 -1.39 31.02 -32.09
CA THR A 145 -2.09 30.74 -33.34
C THR A 145 -1.46 31.46 -34.53
N GLY A 146 -1.21 30.68 -35.58
CA GLY A 146 -0.69 31.15 -36.86
C GLY A 146 -1.81 31.55 -37.80
N ALA A 147 -1.58 32.64 -38.52
CA ALA A 147 -2.56 33.29 -39.36
C ALA A 147 -1.90 33.82 -40.67
N PRO A 148 -1.57 32.92 -41.60
CA PRO A 148 -0.77 33.25 -42.80
C PRO A 148 -1.47 34.20 -43.78
N GLY A 149 -2.80 34.37 -43.69
CA GLY A 149 -3.55 35.34 -44.50
C GLY A 149 -3.35 36.80 -44.07
N ALA A 150 -2.88 37.03 -42.85
CA ALA A 150 -2.89 38.34 -42.22
C ALA A 150 -2.04 39.39 -42.96
N ASN A 151 -2.41 40.66 -42.80
CA ASN A 151 -1.61 41.82 -43.21
C ASN A 151 -1.18 41.77 -44.70
N ALA A 152 -2.16 41.64 -45.59
CA ALA A 152 -1.96 41.47 -47.03
C ALA A 152 -1.06 40.27 -47.36
N THR A 153 -1.38 39.10 -46.78
CA THR A 153 -0.67 37.80 -46.98
C THR A 153 0.80 37.77 -46.52
N LYS A 154 1.25 38.79 -45.78
CA LYS A 154 2.52 38.70 -45.02
C LYS A 154 2.45 37.54 -44.02
N GLY A 155 1.26 37.29 -43.49
CA GLY A 155 1.02 36.37 -42.39
C GLY A 155 1.32 37.00 -41.04
N GLY A 156 0.88 36.32 -39.99
CA GLY A 156 1.10 36.73 -38.61
C GLY A 156 0.95 35.57 -37.64
N VAL A 157 1.49 35.76 -36.45
CA VAL A 157 1.37 34.84 -35.32
C VAL A 157 0.86 35.63 -34.14
N TYR A 158 -0.16 35.11 -33.47
CA TYR A 158 -0.79 35.74 -32.32
C TYR A 158 -0.51 34.88 -31.09
N THR A 159 -0.11 35.53 -30.00
CA THR A 159 0.17 34.88 -28.72
C THR A 159 -0.80 35.41 -27.66
N VAL A 160 -1.35 34.51 -26.86
CA VAL A 160 -2.21 34.83 -25.71
C VAL A 160 -1.58 34.18 -24.50
N ASP A 161 -1.30 35.01 -23.50
CA ASP A 161 -0.72 34.61 -22.23
C ASP A 161 -1.70 33.70 -21.47
N GLY A 162 -1.25 32.50 -21.12
CA GLY A 162 -2.04 31.47 -20.43
C GLY A 162 -2.47 31.88 -19.01
N ALA A 163 -1.63 32.63 -18.29
CA ALA A 163 -1.97 33.14 -16.96
C ALA A 163 -3.03 34.25 -16.99
N LEU A 164 -3.22 34.90 -18.14
CA LEU A 164 -4.24 35.93 -18.33
C LEU A 164 -5.56 35.37 -18.86
N LEU A 165 -5.69 34.05 -19.06
CA LEU A 165 -6.94 33.45 -19.50
C LEU A 165 -8.04 33.57 -18.42
N PRO A 166 -9.24 34.07 -18.78
CA PRO A 166 -10.37 34.09 -17.86
C PRO A 166 -10.77 32.68 -17.43
N THR A 167 -11.24 32.50 -16.20
CA THR A 167 -11.76 31.20 -15.75
C THR A 167 -13.09 30.83 -16.40
N ALA A 168 -13.86 31.83 -16.86
CA ALA A 168 -15.13 31.62 -17.55
C ALA A 168 -14.93 31.54 -19.06
N PRO A 169 -15.71 30.70 -19.78
CA PRO A 169 -15.58 30.61 -21.22
C PRO A 169 -15.77 31.95 -21.94
N GLN A 170 -14.83 32.31 -22.82
CA GLN A 170 -14.83 33.63 -23.46
C GLN A 170 -14.22 33.62 -24.86
N ALA A 171 -14.80 34.43 -25.76
CA ALA A 171 -14.15 34.81 -27.01
C ALA A 171 -13.03 35.84 -26.74
N ILE A 172 -11.83 35.55 -27.25
CA ILE A 172 -10.63 36.38 -27.13
C ILE A 172 -10.38 37.06 -28.48
N PRO A 173 -10.54 38.40 -28.57
CA PRO A 173 -10.31 39.13 -29.82
C PRO A 173 -8.82 39.19 -30.18
N LEU A 174 -8.44 38.58 -31.31
CA LEU A 174 -7.09 38.60 -31.84
C LEU A 174 -6.60 40.01 -32.21
N SER A 175 -7.51 40.97 -32.38
CA SER A 175 -7.14 42.39 -32.58
C SER A 175 -6.32 42.95 -31.42
N ASN A 176 -6.48 42.39 -30.21
CA ASN A 176 -5.86 42.86 -28.98
C ASN A 176 -4.72 41.96 -28.51
N ALA A 177 -4.56 40.78 -29.11
CA ALA A 177 -3.49 39.84 -28.77
C ALA A 177 -2.12 40.39 -29.24
N ALA A 178 -1.08 39.99 -28.51
CA ALA A 178 0.30 40.22 -28.95
C ALA A 178 0.51 39.50 -30.29
N LYS A 179 1.19 40.16 -31.23
CA LYS A 179 1.36 39.60 -32.58
C LYS A 179 2.67 39.93 -33.24
N TYR A 180 3.20 38.92 -33.92
CA TYR A 180 4.31 39.02 -34.86
C TYR A 180 3.77 39.05 -36.29
N LEU A 181 4.36 39.89 -37.14
CA LEU A 181 3.96 40.04 -38.53
C LEU A 181 5.08 39.55 -39.44
N GLY A 182 4.71 38.90 -40.55
CA GLY A 182 5.64 38.47 -41.57
C GLY A 182 6.50 39.61 -42.13
N ALA A 183 7.70 39.25 -42.57
CA ALA A 183 8.68 40.21 -43.05
C ALA A 183 8.23 40.92 -44.33
N VAL A 184 7.72 40.17 -45.31
CA VAL A 184 7.41 40.63 -46.66
C VAL A 184 6.05 40.11 -47.12
N ALA A 185 5.40 40.82 -48.05
CA ALA A 185 4.09 40.42 -48.57
C ALA A 185 4.18 39.06 -49.25
N HIS A 186 3.11 38.26 -49.13
CA HIS A 186 3.02 36.89 -49.63
C HIS A 186 3.92 35.85 -48.95
N ASP A 187 4.60 36.18 -47.85
CA ASP A 187 5.47 35.25 -47.11
C ASP A 187 4.70 34.13 -46.38
N ALA A 188 3.42 34.37 -46.04
CA ALA A 188 2.58 33.45 -45.26
C ALA A 188 3.19 33.05 -43.90
N ALA A 189 3.74 34.01 -43.14
CA ALA A 189 4.24 33.76 -41.79
C ALA A 189 3.15 33.18 -40.86
N GLY A 190 3.51 32.18 -40.06
CA GLY A 190 2.56 31.43 -39.23
C GLY A 190 1.85 30.29 -39.97
N ALA A 191 2.39 29.84 -41.11
CA ALA A 191 1.88 28.65 -41.79
C ALA A 191 2.13 27.36 -40.99
N ALA A 192 3.30 27.25 -40.35
CA ALA A 192 3.60 26.27 -39.31
C ALA A 192 4.30 26.97 -38.15
N LEU A 193 4.12 26.44 -36.94
CA LEU A 193 4.74 26.94 -35.72
C LEU A 193 4.90 25.82 -34.70
N THR A 194 5.84 25.99 -33.79
CA THR A 194 6.07 25.12 -32.63
C THR A 194 6.76 25.93 -31.54
N VAL A 195 6.77 25.41 -30.31
CA VAL A 195 7.35 26.07 -29.13
C VAL A 195 8.26 25.06 -28.41
N GLY A 196 9.48 25.48 -28.08
CA GLY A 196 10.43 24.65 -27.33
C GLY A 196 11.83 25.27 -27.30
N ASP A 197 12.67 24.87 -26.36
CA ASP A 197 14.03 25.42 -26.17
C ASP A 197 15.01 24.89 -27.22
N VAL A 198 14.87 25.40 -28.45
CA VAL A 198 15.74 25.03 -29.58
C VAL A 198 17.09 25.74 -29.51
N THR A 199 17.21 26.75 -28.66
CA THR A 199 18.45 27.54 -28.52
C THR A 199 19.31 27.13 -27.34
N GLY A 200 18.86 26.19 -26.53
CA GLY A 200 19.56 25.64 -25.37
C GLY A 200 19.80 26.69 -24.28
N ASP A 201 18.90 27.67 -24.13
CA ASP A 201 19.04 28.73 -23.12
C ASP A 201 18.18 28.50 -21.85
N GLY A 202 17.51 27.35 -21.79
CA GLY A 202 16.64 26.93 -20.69
C GLY A 202 15.24 27.51 -20.76
N GLN A 203 14.89 28.27 -21.80
CA GLN A 203 13.56 28.83 -22.00
C GLN A 203 13.00 28.43 -23.36
N ALA A 204 11.68 28.23 -23.44
CA ALA A 204 11.08 27.86 -24.71
C ALA A 204 11.19 29.00 -25.73
N ASP A 205 11.55 28.67 -26.97
CA ASP A 205 11.56 29.60 -28.08
C ASP A 205 10.30 29.44 -28.93
N LEU A 206 9.81 30.53 -29.51
CA LEU A 206 8.75 30.46 -30.53
C LEU A 206 9.38 30.31 -31.91
N ILE A 207 9.11 29.18 -32.58
CA ILE A 207 9.57 28.92 -33.95
C ILE A 207 8.42 29.17 -34.92
N VAL A 208 8.65 30.05 -35.90
CA VAL A 208 7.64 30.49 -36.87
C VAL A 208 8.15 30.29 -38.29
N SER A 209 7.40 29.56 -39.12
CA SER A 209 7.72 29.45 -40.54
C SER A 209 6.95 30.45 -41.42
N ALA A 210 7.57 30.80 -42.54
CA ALA A 210 7.00 31.59 -43.62
C ALA A 210 7.41 30.93 -44.97
N PRO A 211 6.74 29.83 -45.36
CA PRO A 211 7.19 28.97 -46.45
C PRO A 211 7.09 29.62 -47.84
N LEU A 212 6.27 30.66 -47.99
CA LEU A 212 6.09 31.37 -49.25
C LEU A 212 7.05 32.57 -49.41
N ASN A 213 8.01 32.74 -48.50
CA ASN A 213 8.93 33.88 -48.56
C ASN A 213 9.76 33.93 -49.86
N GLU A 214 9.73 35.09 -50.51
CA GLU A 214 10.40 35.37 -51.79
C GLU A 214 11.61 36.31 -51.68
N SER A 215 11.84 36.92 -50.51
CA SER A 215 12.44 38.26 -50.45
C SER A 215 13.97 38.34 -50.42
N LEU A 216 14.73 37.24 -50.32
CA LEU A 216 16.19 37.35 -50.12
C LEU A 216 17.05 36.76 -51.26
N THR A 217 16.45 36.06 -52.23
CA THR A 217 17.21 35.28 -53.23
C THR A 217 16.72 35.40 -54.67
N ALA A 218 15.70 36.22 -54.95
CA ALA A 218 14.99 36.30 -56.23
C ALA A 218 14.36 34.95 -56.69
N GLN A 219 14.15 34.02 -55.76
CA GLN A 219 13.50 32.74 -55.97
C GLN A 219 12.16 32.74 -55.24
N ALA A 220 11.06 32.52 -55.97
CA ALA A 220 9.72 32.45 -55.39
C ALA A 220 9.62 31.26 -54.42
N ASN A 221 8.90 31.46 -53.30
CA ASN A 221 8.55 30.43 -52.32
C ASN A 221 9.77 29.66 -51.77
N SER A 222 10.85 30.37 -51.46
CA SER A 222 12.10 29.76 -50.95
C SER A 222 11.99 29.33 -49.48
N GLY A 223 11.11 29.99 -48.71
CA GLY A 223 10.84 29.71 -47.31
C GLY A 223 11.88 30.27 -46.34
N VAL A 224 11.41 30.66 -45.15
CA VAL A 224 12.23 31.10 -44.02
C VAL A 224 11.62 30.64 -42.70
N ILE A 225 12.47 30.31 -41.74
CA ILE A 225 12.10 29.92 -40.39
C ILE A 225 12.73 30.94 -39.43
N TYR A 226 11.91 31.54 -38.58
CA TYR A 226 12.31 32.51 -37.57
C TYR A 226 12.25 31.87 -36.19
N ILE A 227 13.28 32.08 -35.37
CA ILE A 227 13.32 31.64 -33.97
C ILE A 227 13.28 32.90 -33.10
N VAL A 228 12.21 33.04 -32.33
CA VAL A 228 11.92 34.23 -31.51
C VAL A 228 12.18 33.89 -30.05
N LYS A 229 13.26 34.46 -29.51
CA LYS A 229 13.60 34.41 -28.08
C LYS A 229 12.79 35.43 -27.28
N ASN A 230 12.63 35.19 -25.97
CA ASN A 230 12.12 36.16 -24.99
C ASN A 230 10.78 36.79 -25.42
N THR A 231 9.80 35.95 -25.67
CA THR A 231 8.48 36.25 -26.25
C THR A 231 7.55 37.04 -25.34
N VAL A 232 7.89 37.22 -24.05
CA VAL A 232 7.15 38.10 -23.13
C VAL A 232 7.05 39.49 -23.71
N SER A 233 5.83 39.89 -24.06
CA SER A 233 5.46 41.20 -24.60
C SER A 233 5.99 41.52 -26.00
N ALA A 234 5.60 40.70 -27.00
CA ALA A 234 5.68 41.16 -28.38
C ALA A 234 4.99 42.54 -28.51
N PRO A 235 5.69 43.60 -28.94
CA PRO A 235 5.03 44.86 -29.29
C PRO A 235 3.90 44.57 -30.28
N GLN A 236 2.75 45.24 -30.17
CA GLN A 236 1.66 45.08 -31.14
C GLN A 236 2.19 45.28 -32.57
N GLY A 237 2.40 44.18 -33.31
CA GLY A 237 2.90 44.20 -34.68
C GLY A 237 4.42 44.18 -34.86
N ALA A 238 5.18 43.52 -33.98
CA ALA A 238 6.60 43.29 -34.17
C ALA A 238 6.88 42.54 -35.50
N ASN A 239 7.86 43.01 -36.28
CA ASN A 239 8.17 42.44 -37.58
C ASN A 239 9.23 41.33 -37.46
N LEU A 240 8.94 40.14 -37.97
CA LEU A 240 9.82 38.97 -37.91
C LEU A 240 11.16 39.18 -38.63
N SER A 241 11.28 40.12 -39.57
CA SER A 241 12.57 40.45 -40.22
C SER A 241 13.66 40.93 -39.26
N GLY A 242 13.26 41.47 -38.10
CA GLY A 242 14.18 41.91 -37.05
C GLY A 242 14.74 40.78 -36.17
N THR A 243 14.25 39.54 -36.36
CA THR A 243 14.71 38.39 -35.56
C THR A 243 16.15 38.02 -35.94
N PRO A 244 17.05 37.87 -34.95
CA PRO A 244 18.46 37.60 -35.19
C PRO A 244 18.74 36.14 -35.55
N ILE A 245 17.87 35.22 -35.13
CA ILE A 245 18.00 33.78 -35.36
C ILE A 245 17.00 33.38 -36.44
N ARG A 246 17.52 32.94 -37.58
CA ARG A 246 16.70 32.51 -38.71
C ARG A 246 17.42 31.54 -39.61
N ILE A 247 16.68 30.57 -40.13
CA ILE A 247 17.11 29.64 -41.16
C ILE A 247 16.45 30.06 -42.46
N GLN A 248 17.27 30.34 -43.47
CA GLN A 248 16.77 30.86 -44.74
C GLN A 248 17.58 30.30 -45.91
N ASN A 249 16.95 30.12 -47.06
CA ASN A 249 17.71 29.88 -48.27
C ASN A 249 18.47 31.17 -48.64
N THR A 250 19.81 31.15 -48.61
CA THR A 250 20.65 32.27 -49.08
C THR A 250 21.30 31.90 -50.40
N ALA A 251 21.18 32.76 -51.41
CA ALA A 251 21.88 32.60 -52.68
C ALA A 251 23.40 32.57 -52.44
N PRO A 252 24.17 31.73 -53.16
CA PRO A 252 23.78 30.92 -54.32
C PRO A 252 23.46 29.44 -54.01
N GLN A 253 23.15 29.06 -52.76
CA GLN A 253 23.38 27.68 -52.30
C GLN A 253 22.32 26.65 -52.72
N ILE A 254 21.03 27.01 -52.78
CA ILE A 254 19.98 26.16 -53.38
C ILE A 254 19.24 26.99 -54.42
N GLN A 255 19.51 26.77 -55.71
CA GLN A 255 18.90 27.52 -56.81
C GLN A 255 17.62 26.86 -57.33
N GLN A 256 16.58 26.84 -56.50
CA GLN A 256 15.31 26.19 -56.81
C GLN A 256 14.15 27.09 -56.41
N SER A 257 13.18 27.24 -57.30
CA SER A 257 11.89 27.84 -56.98
C SER A 257 11.00 26.84 -56.26
N ASP A 258 10.09 27.34 -55.42
CA ASP A 258 9.02 26.57 -54.78
C ASP A 258 9.48 25.50 -53.78
N LEU A 259 10.55 25.79 -53.03
CA LEU A 259 11.05 24.91 -51.95
C LEU A 259 10.02 24.73 -50.83
N ARG A 260 9.33 25.82 -50.45
CA ARG A 260 8.37 25.87 -49.34
C ARG A 260 8.98 25.39 -48.02
N ALA A 261 10.21 25.82 -47.72
CA ALA A 261 10.90 25.42 -46.51
C ALA A 261 10.15 25.91 -45.26
N GLY A 262 9.98 25.02 -44.28
CA GLY A 262 9.16 25.27 -43.10
C GLY A 262 7.67 24.99 -43.33
N THR A 263 7.30 24.14 -44.29
CA THR A 263 5.89 23.70 -44.43
C THR A 263 5.42 22.94 -43.19
N SER A 264 6.32 22.19 -42.56
CA SER A 264 6.13 21.54 -41.27
C SER A 264 7.39 21.71 -40.41
N LEU A 265 7.23 21.61 -39.09
CA LEU A 265 8.29 21.79 -38.10
C LEU A 265 8.12 20.73 -37.01
N ALA A 266 9.23 20.20 -36.50
CA ALA A 266 9.25 19.38 -35.29
C ALA A 266 10.54 19.68 -34.51
N LEU A 267 10.47 19.46 -33.20
CA LEU A 267 11.62 19.51 -32.29
C LEU A 267 11.83 18.11 -31.74
N ALA A 268 13.07 17.62 -31.75
CA ALA A 268 13.45 16.33 -31.18
C ALA A 268 14.97 16.33 -30.91
N ASP A 269 15.43 15.61 -29.90
CA ASP A 269 16.86 15.34 -29.69
C ASP A 269 17.30 14.14 -30.53
N LEU A 270 17.65 14.39 -31.80
CA LEU A 270 17.97 13.33 -32.76
C LEU A 270 19.40 12.81 -32.62
N ASN A 271 20.25 13.46 -31.83
CA ASN A 271 21.66 13.08 -31.70
C ASN A 271 22.09 12.71 -30.27
N GLY A 272 21.12 12.70 -29.33
CA GLY A 272 21.31 12.30 -27.95
C GLY A 272 22.12 13.31 -27.12
N ASP A 273 22.20 14.56 -27.56
CA ASP A 273 22.99 15.60 -26.88
C ASP A 273 22.19 16.44 -25.88
N GLN A 274 20.91 16.09 -25.68
CA GLN A 274 19.92 16.71 -24.80
C GLN A 274 19.50 18.13 -25.21
N ASN A 275 19.95 18.63 -26.37
CA ASN A 275 19.41 19.86 -26.94
C ASN A 275 18.37 19.50 -28.00
N LEU A 276 17.28 20.26 -28.03
CA LEU A 276 16.27 20.08 -29.08
C LEU A 276 16.84 20.48 -30.44
N ASP A 277 16.82 19.54 -31.38
CA ASP A 277 17.12 19.78 -32.78
C ASP A 277 15.90 20.28 -33.53
N LEU A 278 16.13 21.08 -34.56
CA LEU A 278 15.06 21.59 -35.41
C LEU A 278 14.97 20.79 -36.70
N VAL A 279 13.82 20.14 -36.91
CA VAL A 279 13.46 19.47 -38.16
C VAL A 279 12.57 20.39 -38.99
N VAL A 280 13.00 20.66 -40.22
CA VAL A 280 12.32 21.56 -41.16
C VAL A 280 11.85 20.77 -42.38
N GLY A 281 10.52 20.72 -42.58
CA GLY A 281 9.92 20.15 -43.78
C GLY A 281 10.10 21.03 -45.02
N VAL A 282 10.60 20.46 -46.11
CA VAL A 282 10.87 21.14 -47.39
C VAL A 282 10.30 20.30 -48.57
N PRO A 283 8.97 20.19 -48.70
CA PRO A 283 8.32 19.29 -49.67
C PRO A 283 8.62 19.64 -51.13
N GLY A 284 9.02 20.88 -51.43
CA GLY A 284 9.42 21.30 -52.77
C GLY A 284 10.86 20.97 -53.17
N TYR A 285 11.65 20.39 -52.26
CA TYR A 285 13.07 20.12 -52.52
C TYR A 285 13.28 19.18 -53.71
N ARG A 286 14.26 19.53 -54.55
CA ARG A 286 14.73 18.74 -55.70
C ARG A 286 16.20 18.38 -55.46
N ASP A 287 16.59 17.12 -55.62
CA ASP A 287 17.99 16.68 -55.40
C ASP A 287 18.87 16.81 -56.67
N GLY A 288 18.33 17.43 -57.73
CA GLY A 288 18.98 17.55 -59.04
C GLY A 288 18.71 16.38 -59.99
N VAL A 289 18.14 15.28 -59.49
CA VAL A 289 17.76 14.09 -60.27
C VAL A 289 16.24 13.90 -60.23
N LYS A 290 15.63 14.02 -59.05
CA LYS A 290 14.21 13.85 -58.76
C LYS A 290 13.55 15.23 -58.61
N THR A 291 12.49 15.46 -59.37
CA THR A 291 11.64 16.63 -59.21
C THR A 291 10.68 16.43 -58.04
N GLU A 292 10.63 17.37 -57.10
CA GLU A 292 9.68 17.35 -55.97
C GLU A 292 9.74 16.06 -55.15
N ALA A 293 10.95 15.54 -54.93
CA ALA A 293 11.13 14.46 -53.98
C ALA A 293 10.73 14.90 -52.56
N GLY A 294 10.93 16.20 -52.26
CA GLY A 294 10.80 16.72 -50.92
C GLY A 294 11.92 16.24 -50.02
N ALA A 295 12.02 16.85 -48.84
CA ALA A 295 12.98 16.47 -47.82
C ALA A 295 12.61 17.00 -46.43
N ALA A 296 13.15 16.36 -45.41
CA ALA A 296 13.28 16.93 -44.07
C ALA A 296 14.74 17.35 -43.83
N PHE A 297 14.94 18.60 -43.41
CA PHE A 297 16.24 19.20 -43.12
C PHE A 297 16.40 19.29 -41.61
N VAL A 298 17.46 18.70 -41.07
CA VAL A 298 17.75 18.73 -39.63
C VAL A 298 18.84 19.75 -39.33
N PHE A 299 18.61 20.54 -38.30
CA PHE A 299 19.57 21.47 -37.72
C PHE A 299 19.80 21.05 -36.28
N TYR A 300 20.98 20.50 -36.00
CA TYR A 300 21.31 20.12 -34.64
C TYR A 300 21.37 21.34 -33.72
N GLY A 301 20.81 21.19 -32.52
CA GLY A 301 20.78 22.17 -31.45
C GLY A 301 22.17 22.37 -30.82
N PRO A 302 22.36 23.44 -30.04
CA PRO A 302 21.51 24.62 -29.95
C PRO A 302 21.56 25.46 -31.24
N VAL A 303 20.39 25.87 -31.75
CA VAL A 303 20.30 26.67 -32.98
C VAL A 303 20.54 28.15 -32.65
N THR A 304 21.72 28.66 -33.00
CA THR A 304 22.11 30.06 -32.75
C THR A 304 22.43 30.82 -34.04
N GLY A 305 22.15 32.12 -34.04
CA GLY A 305 22.41 33.02 -35.16
C GLY A 305 21.62 32.70 -36.44
N SER A 306 21.97 33.37 -37.54
CA SER A 306 21.35 33.08 -38.84
C SER A 306 22.12 31.96 -39.54
N ARG A 307 21.41 30.88 -39.92
CA ARG A 307 21.96 29.74 -40.67
C ARG A 307 21.38 29.71 -42.09
N ALA A 308 22.15 29.16 -43.02
CA ALA A 308 21.67 28.92 -44.38
C ALA A 308 20.90 27.59 -44.40
N LEU A 309 19.82 27.50 -45.19
CA LEU A 309 19.09 26.23 -45.35
C LEU A 309 20.01 25.11 -45.87
N SER A 310 20.99 25.47 -46.71
CA SER A 310 21.98 24.52 -47.24
C SER A 310 22.92 23.93 -46.18
N SER A 311 23.09 24.62 -45.04
CA SER A 311 23.94 24.20 -43.92
C SER A 311 23.18 23.38 -42.87
N ALA A 312 22.05 22.79 -43.24
CA ALA A 312 21.46 21.71 -42.47
C ALA A 312 22.48 20.59 -42.29
N ASP A 313 22.51 20.04 -41.09
CA ASP A 313 23.45 19.00 -40.69
C ASP A 313 23.10 17.68 -41.40
N ILE A 314 21.80 17.42 -41.58
CA ILE A 314 21.26 16.26 -42.30
C ILE A 314 20.13 16.67 -43.24
N LYS A 315 20.01 15.95 -44.36
CA LYS A 315 18.89 16.04 -45.31
C LYS A 315 18.34 14.64 -45.59
N PHE A 316 17.14 14.37 -45.12
CA PHE A 316 16.40 13.16 -45.47
C PHE A 316 15.57 13.43 -46.72
N VAL A 317 16.00 12.89 -47.87
CA VAL A 317 15.43 13.21 -49.18
C VAL A 317 14.50 12.10 -49.64
N GLY A 318 13.35 12.49 -50.22
CA GLY A 318 12.34 11.59 -50.78
C GLY A 318 12.91 10.46 -51.63
N ALA A 319 12.28 9.29 -51.53
CA ALA A 319 12.70 8.08 -52.22
C ALA A 319 12.53 8.24 -53.74
N PHE A 320 11.48 8.92 -54.19
CA PHE A 320 11.13 9.14 -55.59
C PHE A 320 10.73 10.60 -55.86
N GLY A 321 10.65 10.97 -57.14
CA GLY A 321 10.14 12.29 -57.53
C GLY A 321 8.62 12.36 -57.33
N GLY A 322 8.13 13.47 -56.80
CA GLY A 322 6.72 13.66 -56.47
C GLY A 322 6.30 13.08 -55.12
N ASP A 323 7.23 12.59 -54.28
CA ASP A 323 6.96 12.07 -52.94
C ASP A 323 6.51 13.16 -51.96
N LEU A 324 6.99 14.40 -52.15
CA LEU A 324 6.72 15.53 -51.24
C LEU A 324 7.12 15.22 -49.77
N ALA A 325 8.22 14.52 -49.56
CA ALA A 325 8.72 14.25 -48.21
C ALA A 325 8.94 15.54 -47.40
N GLY A 326 8.64 15.50 -46.11
CA GLY A 326 8.63 16.70 -45.24
C GLY A 326 7.36 17.53 -45.38
N THR A 327 6.28 16.97 -45.95
CA THR A 327 4.95 17.62 -45.89
C THR A 327 4.47 17.70 -44.44
N ALA A 328 4.66 16.63 -43.67
CA ALA A 328 4.47 16.59 -42.23
C ALA A 328 5.73 16.01 -41.57
N VAL A 329 6.05 16.49 -40.38
CA VAL A 329 7.09 15.94 -39.51
C VAL A 329 6.56 15.93 -38.08
N ALA A 330 6.91 14.91 -37.30
CA ALA A 330 6.53 14.80 -35.89
C ALA A 330 7.66 14.17 -35.07
N ARG A 331 7.79 14.59 -33.82
CA ARG A 331 8.58 13.89 -32.80
C ARG A 331 7.87 12.58 -32.47
N VAL A 332 8.65 11.52 -32.40
CA VAL A 332 8.19 10.19 -31.98
C VAL A 332 8.71 9.85 -30.60
N GLY A 333 9.80 10.49 -30.14
CA GLY A 333 10.49 10.11 -28.91
C GLY A 333 11.35 8.86 -29.13
N ASP A 334 12.02 8.39 -28.08
CA ASP A 334 12.85 7.19 -28.12
C ASP A 334 11.96 5.93 -28.02
N VAL A 335 11.69 5.30 -29.16
CA VAL A 335 10.80 4.14 -29.26
C VAL A 335 11.54 2.79 -29.36
N ASP A 336 12.86 2.78 -29.53
CA ASP A 336 13.66 1.54 -29.37
C ASP A 336 14.54 1.50 -28.11
N GLY A 337 14.51 2.53 -27.28
CA GLY A 337 15.19 2.59 -26.00
C GLY A 337 16.71 2.79 -26.12
N ASP A 338 17.18 3.37 -27.23
CA ASP A 338 18.62 3.57 -27.48
C ASP A 338 19.14 4.91 -26.95
N GLY A 339 18.24 5.79 -26.50
CA GLY A 339 18.53 7.10 -25.92
C GLY A 339 18.53 8.26 -26.92
N ASP A 340 18.41 7.99 -28.23
CA ASP A 340 18.24 9.01 -29.25
C ASP A 340 16.74 9.06 -29.66
N GLU A 341 16.19 10.26 -29.91
CA GLU A 341 14.77 10.34 -30.26
C GLU A 341 14.52 10.03 -31.75
N GLU A 342 13.40 9.37 -32.04
CA GLU A 342 12.90 9.19 -33.40
C GLU A 342 12.07 10.37 -33.91
N ILE A 343 11.99 10.46 -35.24
CA ILE A 343 11.01 11.31 -35.94
C ILE A 343 10.25 10.54 -37.02
N LEU A 344 9.03 11.00 -37.29
CA LEU A 344 8.28 10.64 -38.48
C LEU A 344 8.40 11.71 -39.55
N VAL A 345 8.61 11.29 -40.80
CA VAL A 345 8.59 12.16 -41.98
C VAL A 345 7.52 11.70 -42.96
N GLY A 346 6.50 12.53 -43.15
CA GLY A 346 5.41 12.32 -44.08
C GLY A 346 5.76 12.69 -45.52
N ALA A 347 5.40 11.79 -46.44
CA ALA A 347 5.58 11.89 -47.89
C ALA A 347 4.28 11.43 -48.59
N PRO A 348 3.21 12.26 -48.59
CA PRO A 348 1.89 11.88 -49.10
C PRO A 348 1.86 11.59 -50.60
N SER A 349 2.90 12.00 -51.33
CA SER A 349 3.01 11.88 -52.78
C SER A 349 1.90 12.62 -53.57
N ILE A 350 2.08 12.75 -54.89
CA ILE A 350 1.08 13.36 -55.80
C ILE A 350 0.28 12.31 -56.59
N GLY A 351 -1.02 12.55 -56.76
CA GLY A 351 -1.88 11.76 -57.64
C GLY A 351 -2.37 10.44 -57.02
N ALA A 352 -2.30 9.34 -57.78
CA ALA A 352 -2.82 8.02 -57.39
C ALA A 352 -1.78 7.14 -56.66
N THR A 353 -0.64 7.70 -56.28
CA THR A 353 0.35 6.99 -55.46
C THR A 353 -0.14 6.85 -54.03
N PRO A 354 0.31 5.82 -53.29
CA PRO A 354 -0.23 5.56 -51.95
C PRO A 354 0.11 6.60 -50.88
N GLY A 355 1.23 7.31 -51.01
CA GLY A 355 1.82 8.10 -49.93
C GLY A 355 2.50 7.21 -48.89
N LYS A 356 3.42 7.80 -48.12
CA LYS A 356 4.25 7.11 -47.12
C LYS A 356 4.51 7.98 -45.90
N ALA A 357 4.67 7.35 -44.74
CA ALA A 357 5.34 7.94 -43.58
C ALA A 357 6.61 7.15 -43.26
N TYR A 358 7.74 7.84 -43.06
CA TYR A 358 9.03 7.21 -42.78
C TYR A 358 9.39 7.40 -41.32
N LEU A 359 9.69 6.30 -40.62
CA LEU A 359 10.23 6.34 -39.26
C LEU A 359 11.75 6.42 -39.34
N ILE A 360 12.30 7.54 -38.90
CA ILE A 360 13.73 7.80 -38.88
C ILE A 360 14.19 7.62 -37.45
N ARG A 361 15.10 6.65 -37.25
CA ARG A 361 15.79 6.40 -35.98
C ARG A 361 16.62 7.60 -35.55
N GLY A 362 16.76 7.77 -34.25
CA GLY A 362 17.76 8.67 -33.68
C GLY A 362 19.19 8.26 -34.03
N GLY A 363 20.13 9.18 -33.82
CA GLY A 363 21.56 8.92 -33.93
C GLY A 363 22.32 9.89 -34.82
N THR A 364 23.64 9.68 -34.88
CA THR A 364 24.54 10.60 -35.58
C THR A 364 24.52 10.37 -37.10
N TYR A 365 23.60 11.02 -37.80
CA TYR A 365 23.64 11.11 -39.27
C TYR A 365 24.48 12.30 -39.74
N SER A 366 24.90 12.27 -41.01
CA SER A 366 25.49 13.44 -41.65
C SER A 366 25.23 13.46 -43.15
N GLY A 367 25.15 14.66 -43.71
CA GLY A 367 25.01 14.84 -45.16
C GLY A 367 23.59 14.54 -45.65
N THR A 368 23.48 13.75 -46.73
CA THR A 368 22.19 13.45 -47.37
C THR A 368 21.88 11.96 -47.25
N VAL A 369 20.72 11.64 -46.68
CA VAL A 369 20.19 10.28 -46.54
C VAL A 369 18.97 10.14 -47.45
N SER A 370 18.89 9.07 -48.22
CA SER A 370 17.70 8.80 -49.03
C SER A 370 16.69 8.01 -48.22
N LEU A 371 15.43 8.45 -48.22
CA LEU A 371 14.34 7.76 -47.54
C LEU A 371 14.03 6.37 -48.13
N ASN A 372 14.57 6.03 -49.32
CA ASN A 372 14.42 4.70 -49.88
C ASN A 372 15.09 3.59 -49.05
N SER A 373 16.04 3.94 -48.17
CA SER A 373 16.68 2.99 -47.25
C SER A 373 16.09 3.02 -45.83
N ILE A 374 15.00 3.77 -45.62
CA ILE A 374 14.35 3.95 -44.33
C ILE A 374 13.04 3.16 -44.31
N ALA A 375 12.67 2.61 -43.16
CA ALA A 375 11.40 1.94 -42.96
C ALA A 375 10.24 2.91 -43.26
N ALA A 376 9.21 2.42 -43.94
CA ALA A 376 8.11 3.25 -44.39
C ALA A 376 6.76 2.55 -44.23
N PHE A 377 5.77 3.30 -43.77
CA PHE A 377 4.38 2.93 -43.71
C PHE A 377 3.67 3.45 -44.96
N THR A 378 3.31 2.55 -45.87
CA THR A 378 2.70 2.89 -47.16
C THR A 378 1.19 2.64 -47.14
N GLY A 379 0.41 3.65 -47.55
CA GLY A 379 -1.05 3.54 -47.67
C GLY A 379 -1.53 2.66 -48.83
N ALA A 380 -2.83 2.71 -49.13
CA ALA A 380 -3.37 2.21 -50.40
C ALA A 380 -3.27 3.27 -51.52
N PRO A 381 -3.27 2.91 -52.81
CA PRO A 381 -3.18 3.88 -53.90
C PRO A 381 -4.20 5.02 -53.81
N GLY A 382 -3.71 6.27 -53.74
CA GLY A 382 -4.54 7.48 -53.63
C GLY A 382 -4.84 7.93 -52.19
N ASP A 383 -4.44 7.15 -51.18
CA ASP A 383 -4.68 7.47 -49.76
C ASP A 383 -3.98 8.75 -49.30
N ARG A 384 -2.84 9.08 -49.92
CA ARG A 384 -1.94 10.15 -49.48
C ARG A 384 -1.50 9.94 -48.03
N ALA A 385 -1.16 8.70 -47.67
CA ALA A 385 -0.69 8.37 -46.32
C ALA A 385 0.56 9.20 -45.96
N GLY A 386 0.65 9.65 -44.71
CA GLY A 386 1.71 10.56 -44.26
C GLY A 386 1.46 12.02 -44.63
N ALA A 387 0.22 12.40 -44.98
CA ALA A 387 -0.15 13.82 -45.11
C ALA A 387 -0.14 14.54 -43.75
N SER A 388 -0.41 13.81 -42.68
CA SER A 388 -0.20 14.21 -41.29
C SER A 388 0.34 13.01 -40.51
N VAL A 389 1.15 13.28 -39.49
CA VAL A 389 1.77 12.27 -38.61
C VAL A 389 1.81 12.79 -37.18
N ALA A 390 1.66 11.90 -36.20
CA ALA A 390 1.82 12.18 -34.78
C ALA A 390 2.25 10.90 -34.04
N ALA A 391 2.63 11.05 -32.78
CA ALA A 391 2.92 9.92 -31.89
C ALA A 391 2.34 10.18 -30.49
N GLY A 392 2.14 9.13 -29.71
CA GLY A 392 1.58 9.15 -28.35
C GLY A 392 1.44 7.73 -27.79
N ASP A 393 1.40 7.55 -26.48
CA ASP A 393 1.20 6.24 -25.84
C ASP A 393 -0.30 5.97 -25.66
N PHE A 394 -0.96 5.55 -26.75
CA PHE A 394 -2.43 5.46 -26.80
C PHE A 394 -2.99 4.17 -26.16
N ASN A 395 -2.15 3.17 -25.95
CA ASN A 395 -2.50 1.91 -25.28
C ASN A 395 -1.86 1.75 -23.89
N SER A 396 -1.09 2.75 -23.44
CA SER A 396 -0.39 2.79 -22.16
C SER A 396 0.54 1.61 -21.92
N ASP A 397 1.17 1.13 -22.99
CA ASP A 397 2.18 0.10 -22.92
C ASP A 397 3.58 0.66 -22.64
N GLY A 398 3.70 1.99 -22.48
CA GLY A 398 4.94 2.69 -22.17
C GLY A 398 5.83 2.95 -23.39
N ARG A 399 5.38 2.61 -24.60
CA ARG A 399 6.05 2.95 -25.86
C ARG A 399 5.13 3.85 -26.67
N LEU A 400 5.73 4.81 -27.38
CA LEU A 400 4.96 5.73 -28.20
C LEU A 400 4.49 5.01 -29.48
N ASP A 401 3.19 5.04 -29.71
CA ASP A 401 2.52 4.58 -30.91
C ASP A 401 2.53 5.67 -31.99
N LEU A 402 2.29 5.30 -33.24
CA LEU A 402 2.32 6.18 -34.40
C LEU A 402 0.92 6.38 -34.99
N LEU A 403 0.55 7.62 -35.26
CA LEU A 403 -0.65 7.98 -36.02
C LEU A 403 -0.28 8.50 -37.40
N ILE A 404 -0.94 7.95 -38.43
CA ILE A 404 -0.68 8.29 -39.82
C ILE A 404 -1.98 8.66 -40.51
N GLY A 405 -2.09 9.93 -40.91
CA GLY A 405 -3.23 10.46 -41.65
C GLY A 405 -3.15 10.18 -43.15
N ALA A 406 -4.29 9.74 -43.72
CA ALA A 406 -4.49 9.42 -45.12
C ALA A 406 -5.76 10.09 -45.67
N PRO A 407 -5.76 11.43 -45.81
CA PRO A 407 -6.96 12.20 -46.16
C PRO A 407 -7.47 11.97 -47.59
N GLY A 408 -6.70 11.31 -48.46
CA GLY A 408 -7.10 10.96 -49.83
C GLY A 408 -7.88 9.64 -49.94
N HIS A 409 -7.94 8.87 -48.84
CA HIS A 409 -8.58 7.55 -48.81
C HIS A 409 -10.02 7.59 -49.36
N GLN A 410 -10.37 6.56 -50.15
CA GLN A 410 -11.69 6.35 -50.75
C GLN A 410 -12.40 7.62 -51.27
N ALA A 411 -11.78 8.30 -52.24
CA ALA A 411 -12.30 9.57 -52.80
C ALA A 411 -12.39 10.68 -51.74
N ASP A 412 -11.29 10.87 -51.01
CA ASP A 412 -11.14 11.89 -49.98
C ASP A 412 -12.18 11.77 -48.83
N THR A 413 -12.74 10.58 -48.55
CA THR A 413 -13.40 10.34 -47.24
C THR A 413 -12.39 10.50 -46.12
N GLY A 414 -11.17 10.00 -46.36
CA GLY A 414 -10.04 10.08 -45.46
C GLY A 414 -10.01 8.95 -44.43
N ALA A 415 -8.81 8.60 -43.98
CA ALA A 415 -8.56 7.55 -43.01
C ALA A 415 -7.40 7.93 -42.06
N VAL A 416 -7.35 7.29 -40.90
CA VAL A 416 -6.23 7.36 -39.96
C VAL A 416 -5.83 5.94 -39.58
N TYR A 417 -4.53 5.68 -39.58
CA TYR A 417 -3.94 4.42 -39.17
C TYR A 417 -3.18 4.60 -37.85
N LEU A 418 -3.34 3.65 -36.94
CA LEU A 418 -2.59 3.54 -35.68
C LEU A 418 -1.60 2.37 -35.82
N VAL A 419 -0.34 2.60 -35.49
CA VAL A 419 0.73 1.58 -35.50
C VAL A 419 1.35 1.55 -34.12
N HIS A 420 1.29 0.41 -33.45
CA HIS A 420 1.79 0.30 -32.08
C HIS A 420 3.32 0.19 -32.00
N GLY A 421 3.91 0.80 -30.97
CA GLY A 421 5.37 0.87 -30.76
C GLY A 421 6.07 -0.48 -30.58
N GLU A 422 5.36 -1.52 -30.11
CA GLU A 422 5.95 -2.82 -29.73
C GLU A 422 5.88 -3.95 -30.77
N GLU A 423 5.59 -3.67 -32.05
CA GLU A 423 5.79 -4.67 -33.11
C GLU A 423 7.12 -4.46 -33.89
N PRO A 424 8.31 -4.79 -33.34
CA PRO A 424 9.61 -4.77 -34.04
C PRO A 424 9.59 -5.43 -35.42
N ALA A 425 8.74 -6.44 -35.62
CA ALA A 425 8.57 -7.11 -36.89
C ALA A 425 7.93 -6.21 -37.98
N GLN A 426 7.12 -5.23 -37.58
CA GLN A 426 6.51 -4.24 -38.48
C GLN A 426 7.47 -3.08 -38.81
N PHE A 427 8.43 -2.75 -37.95
CA PHE A 427 9.41 -1.69 -38.28
C PHE A 427 10.48 -2.12 -39.30
N ASN A 428 10.48 -3.39 -39.71
CA ASN A 428 11.41 -3.95 -40.70
C ASN A 428 10.83 -3.94 -42.13
N GLY A 429 10.50 -2.75 -42.63
CA GLY A 429 10.36 -2.45 -44.07
C GLY A 429 9.44 -3.41 -44.86
N GLY A 430 8.13 -3.24 -44.71
CA GLY A 430 7.10 -3.82 -45.58
C GLY A 430 5.90 -2.87 -45.68
N ASP A 431 5.16 -2.88 -46.79
CA ASP A 431 3.93 -2.06 -46.97
C ASP A 431 2.86 -2.47 -45.94
N LEU A 432 2.80 -1.77 -44.80
CA LEU A 432 1.99 -2.21 -43.65
C LEU A 432 0.58 -1.61 -43.58
N LEU A 433 0.31 -0.47 -44.22
CA LEU A 433 -1.03 0.16 -44.09
C LEU A 433 -1.99 -0.27 -45.20
N GLY A 434 -1.51 -0.58 -46.41
CA GLY A 434 -2.38 -0.94 -47.55
C GLY A 434 -3.25 -2.19 -47.33
N SER A 435 -2.96 -3.00 -46.32
CA SER A 435 -3.79 -4.13 -45.86
C SER A 435 -4.28 -4.01 -44.41
N ALA A 436 -3.92 -2.94 -43.70
CA ALA A 436 -4.34 -2.70 -42.33
C ALA A 436 -5.78 -2.17 -42.29
N VAL A 437 -6.48 -2.48 -41.20
CA VAL A 437 -7.77 -1.84 -40.89
C VAL A 437 -7.48 -0.44 -40.34
N PRO A 438 -8.03 0.63 -40.92
CA PRO A 438 -7.86 1.97 -40.35
C PRO A 438 -8.43 2.03 -38.92
N LEU A 439 -7.78 2.81 -38.05
CA LEU A 439 -8.33 3.18 -36.75
C LEU A 439 -9.67 3.90 -36.94
N LEU A 440 -9.71 4.83 -37.91
CA LEU A 440 -10.89 5.60 -38.27
C LEU A 440 -10.96 5.82 -39.77
N GLU A 441 -12.16 5.69 -40.32
CA GLU A 441 -12.51 6.11 -41.68
C GLU A 441 -13.56 7.24 -41.63
N GLY A 442 -13.42 8.23 -42.52
CA GLY A 442 -14.41 9.30 -42.66
C GLY A 442 -15.77 8.80 -43.17
N GLU A 443 -16.84 9.50 -42.77
CA GLU A 443 -18.24 9.10 -43.06
C GLU A 443 -18.63 9.34 -44.53
N SER A 444 -18.11 10.40 -45.15
CA SER A 444 -18.56 10.87 -46.47
C SER A 444 -17.42 11.35 -47.37
N THR A 445 -17.60 11.19 -48.68
CA THR A 445 -16.67 11.67 -49.72
C THR A 445 -16.37 13.15 -49.52
N GLY A 446 -15.07 13.49 -49.45
CA GLY A 446 -14.60 14.86 -49.26
C GLY A 446 -14.45 15.31 -47.80
N ASP A 447 -14.77 14.45 -46.81
CA ASP A 447 -14.59 14.76 -45.38
C ASP A 447 -13.12 15.01 -45.04
N ARG A 448 -12.20 14.29 -45.69
CA ARG A 448 -10.75 14.35 -45.49
C ARG A 448 -10.34 14.06 -44.04
N ALA A 449 -10.91 13.03 -43.42
CA ALA A 449 -10.44 12.55 -42.12
C ALA A 449 -8.94 12.19 -42.17
N GLY A 450 -8.21 12.49 -41.11
CA GLY A 450 -6.74 12.35 -41.10
C GLY A 450 -6.00 13.48 -41.81
N HIS A 451 -6.66 14.61 -42.10
CA HIS A 451 -5.97 15.81 -42.58
C HIS A 451 -5.00 16.35 -41.52
N ALA A 452 -5.39 16.28 -40.25
CA ALA A 452 -4.54 16.55 -39.09
C ALA A 452 -4.78 15.44 -38.07
N VAL A 453 -3.70 15.00 -37.43
CA VAL A 453 -3.71 14.06 -36.29
C VAL A 453 -2.77 14.60 -35.22
N ALA A 454 -3.07 14.33 -33.96
CA ALA A 454 -2.23 14.66 -32.81
C ALA A 454 -2.58 13.75 -31.62
N SER A 455 -1.62 13.55 -30.72
CA SER A 455 -1.97 13.12 -29.36
C SER A 455 -2.72 14.26 -28.66
N ALA A 456 -3.82 13.93 -27.99
CA ALA A 456 -4.54 14.85 -27.12
C ALA A 456 -3.93 14.92 -25.72
N GLY A 457 -2.88 14.12 -25.44
CA GLY A 457 -2.47 13.77 -24.07
C GLY A 457 -3.58 13.02 -23.34
N ASP A 458 -3.44 12.81 -22.03
CA ASP A 458 -4.49 12.23 -21.20
C ASP A 458 -5.59 13.28 -20.95
N PHE A 459 -6.57 13.38 -21.86
CA PHE A 459 -7.60 14.41 -21.84
C PHE A 459 -8.72 14.07 -20.84
N ASN A 460 -8.92 12.77 -20.54
CA ASN A 460 -9.97 12.29 -19.65
C ASN A 460 -9.46 11.86 -18.25
N GLY A 461 -8.15 11.84 -18.02
CA GLY A 461 -7.56 11.44 -16.75
C GLY A 461 -7.63 9.93 -16.49
N ASP A 462 -7.73 9.11 -17.54
CA ASP A 462 -7.74 7.65 -17.42
C ASP A 462 -6.36 7.01 -17.52
N GLY A 463 -5.32 7.83 -17.68
CA GLY A 463 -3.92 7.45 -17.76
C GLY A 463 -3.43 7.17 -19.17
N ALA A 464 -4.31 6.95 -20.15
CA ALA A 464 -3.92 6.77 -21.55
C ALA A 464 -3.88 8.10 -22.28
N GLU A 465 -2.93 8.26 -23.21
CA GLU A 465 -3.04 9.37 -24.13
C GLU A 465 -4.23 9.16 -25.08
N ASP A 466 -4.97 10.24 -25.34
CA ASP A 466 -6.11 10.25 -26.24
C ASP A 466 -5.70 10.73 -27.64
N ILE A 467 -6.57 10.50 -28.64
CA ILE A 467 -6.26 10.74 -30.05
C ILE A 467 -7.16 11.84 -30.62
N LEU A 468 -6.57 12.83 -31.29
CA LEU A 468 -7.29 13.83 -32.09
C LEU A 468 -7.21 13.55 -33.58
N ILE A 469 -8.36 13.61 -34.26
CA ILE A 469 -8.45 13.45 -35.72
C ILE A 469 -9.27 14.58 -36.34
N GLY A 470 -8.70 15.22 -37.35
CA GLY A 470 -9.31 16.32 -38.08
C GLY A 470 -9.91 15.90 -39.41
N ALA A 471 -11.14 16.32 -39.68
CA ALA A 471 -11.82 16.15 -40.96
C ALA A 471 -12.39 17.50 -41.45
N PRO A 472 -11.53 18.44 -41.88
CA PRO A 472 -11.92 19.81 -42.19
C PRO A 472 -12.82 19.94 -43.42
N GLY A 473 -12.98 18.89 -44.23
CA GLY A 473 -13.89 18.87 -45.38
C GLY A 473 -15.35 18.52 -45.03
N LYS A 474 -15.58 17.99 -43.83
CA LYS A 474 -16.91 17.51 -43.42
C LYS A 474 -17.99 18.58 -43.56
N ASN A 475 -19.18 18.16 -43.98
CA ASN A 475 -20.36 19.01 -44.20
C ASN A 475 -20.08 20.20 -45.16
N GLY A 476 -19.32 19.95 -46.22
CA GLY A 476 -19.00 20.99 -47.22
C GLY A 476 -18.02 22.05 -46.71
N GLY A 477 -17.07 21.66 -45.85
CA GLY A 477 -16.03 22.55 -45.32
C GLY A 477 -16.35 23.22 -43.99
N GLN A 478 -17.41 22.80 -43.29
CA GLN A 478 -17.58 23.18 -41.88
C GLN A 478 -16.49 22.53 -41.02
N GLY A 479 -16.10 21.32 -41.35
CA GLY A 479 -15.06 20.59 -40.64
C GLY A 479 -15.51 20.08 -39.27
N ILE A 480 -14.73 19.16 -38.73
CA ILE A 480 -14.95 18.53 -37.43
C ILE A 480 -13.63 18.04 -36.86
N ALA A 481 -13.55 18.01 -35.54
CA ALA A 481 -12.52 17.29 -34.81
C ALA A 481 -13.18 16.11 -34.06
N TYR A 482 -12.56 14.94 -34.15
CA TYR A 482 -12.89 13.75 -33.37
C TYR A 482 -11.85 13.60 -32.26
N LEU A 483 -12.32 13.30 -31.05
CA LEU A 483 -11.51 12.80 -29.94
C LEU A 483 -11.85 11.32 -29.76
N ILE A 484 -10.84 10.47 -29.75
CA ILE A 484 -10.94 9.03 -29.49
C ILE A 484 -10.15 8.75 -28.22
N SER A 485 -10.75 8.03 -27.28
CA SER A 485 -10.08 7.69 -26.03
C SER A 485 -8.93 6.73 -26.27
N GLY A 486 -7.81 6.94 -25.61
CA GLY A 486 -6.80 5.91 -25.39
C GLY A 486 -7.38 4.73 -24.59
N GLN A 487 -6.64 3.64 -24.47
CA GLN A 487 -7.07 2.49 -23.68
C GLN A 487 -5.98 2.06 -22.70
N GLN A 488 -6.25 2.16 -21.40
CA GLN A 488 -5.47 1.48 -20.37
C GLN A 488 -6.10 0.14 -19.98
N PRO A 489 -5.30 -0.84 -19.56
CA PRO A 489 -5.79 -1.97 -18.78
C PRO A 489 -6.45 -1.44 -17.50
N ARG A 490 -7.72 -1.79 -17.27
CA ARG A 490 -8.46 -1.38 -16.08
C ARG A 490 -8.46 -2.50 -15.05
N ALA A 491 -8.44 -2.15 -13.78
CA ALA A 491 -8.70 -3.09 -12.71
C ALA A 491 -10.20 -3.42 -12.68
N TRP A 492 -10.55 -4.69 -12.88
CA TRP A 492 -11.91 -5.18 -12.72
C TRP A 492 -12.02 -6.02 -11.45
N LEU A 493 -12.97 -5.66 -10.59
CA LEU A 493 -13.34 -6.40 -9.38
C LEU A 493 -14.63 -7.15 -9.64
N ALA A 494 -14.72 -8.39 -9.19
CA ALA A 494 -15.94 -9.17 -9.33
C ALA A 494 -17.03 -8.59 -8.41
N ASP A 495 -18.26 -8.52 -8.90
CA ASP A 495 -19.47 -8.07 -8.19
C ASP A 495 -20.51 -9.20 -8.33
N ASN A 496 -20.44 -10.21 -7.49
CA ASN A 496 -21.22 -11.44 -7.65
C ASN A 496 -22.64 -11.33 -7.10
N ASP A 497 -22.88 -10.42 -6.15
CA ASP A 497 -24.19 -10.19 -5.55
C ASP A 497 -24.95 -9.00 -6.19
N GLY A 498 -24.27 -8.19 -7.00
CA GLY A 498 -24.86 -7.18 -7.86
C GLY A 498 -25.16 -5.87 -7.15
N ASP A 499 -24.49 -5.56 -6.04
CA ASP A 499 -24.70 -4.34 -5.27
C ASP A 499 -23.88 -3.13 -5.77
N SER A 500 -23.10 -3.34 -6.84
CA SER A 500 -22.22 -2.34 -7.48
C SER A 500 -20.93 -2.01 -6.73
N PHE A 501 -20.58 -2.78 -5.70
CA PHE A 501 -19.25 -2.83 -5.12
C PHE A 501 -18.59 -4.15 -5.49
N GLY A 502 -17.26 -4.19 -5.45
CA GLY A 502 -16.51 -5.34 -5.91
C GLY A 502 -15.42 -5.71 -4.92
N ALA A 503 -15.11 -7.00 -4.85
CA ALA A 503 -14.13 -7.54 -3.92
C ALA A 503 -13.08 -8.42 -4.61
N GLY A 504 -12.03 -8.72 -3.86
CA GLY A 504 -10.96 -9.64 -4.25
C GLY A 504 -9.82 -8.98 -5.02
N ALA A 505 -8.92 -9.82 -5.54
CA ALA A 505 -7.80 -9.35 -6.34
C ALA A 505 -8.30 -8.80 -7.68
N PRO A 506 -7.92 -7.55 -8.05
CA PRO A 506 -8.34 -6.98 -9.32
C PRO A 506 -7.76 -7.78 -10.49
N VAL A 507 -8.60 -8.03 -11.49
CA VAL A 507 -8.18 -8.56 -12.78
C VAL A 507 -7.91 -7.37 -13.70
N MET A 508 -6.65 -7.20 -14.11
CA MET A 508 -6.31 -6.18 -15.11
C MET A 508 -6.78 -6.65 -16.47
N ASP A 509 -7.71 -5.93 -17.09
CA ASP A 509 -8.22 -6.20 -18.43
C ASP A 509 -8.82 -4.93 -19.07
N CYS A 510 -8.87 -4.86 -20.40
CA CYS A 510 -9.37 -3.69 -21.14
C CYS A 510 -10.90 -3.61 -21.10
N GLU A 511 -11.55 -4.78 -21.08
CA GLU A 511 -12.99 -4.96 -20.93
C GLU A 511 -13.28 -5.81 -19.69
N PRO A 512 -14.48 -5.70 -19.09
CA PRO A 512 -14.83 -6.57 -17.96
C PRO A 512 -14.73 -8.03 -18.39
N PRO A 513 -14.05 -8.90 -17.62
CA PRO A 513 -13.84 -10.29 -18.01
C PRO A 513 -15.15 -11.01 -18.34
N ALA A 514 -15.12 -11.85 -19.38
CA ALA A 514 -16.32 -12.55 -19.82
C ALA A 514 -16.84 -13.54 -18.75
N GLY A 515 -18.15 -13.49 -18.47
CA GLY A 515 -18.83 -14.51 -17.66
C GLY A 515 -19.06 -14.18 -16.19
N GLY A 516 -19.25 -12.91 -15.84
CA GLY A 516 -19.64 -12.46 -14.50
C GLY A 516 -20.13 -11.02 -14.54
N THR A 517 -20.51 -10.49 -13.38
CA THR A 517 -20.74 -9.05 -13.18
C THR A 517 -19.46 -8.48 -12.55
N TRP A 518 -19.02 -7.34 -13.08
CA TRP A 518 -17.75 -6.73 -12.69
C TRP A 518 -17.94 -5.23 -12.51
N VAL A 519 -17.22 -4.67 -11.56
CA VAL A 519 -17.13 -3.23 -11.33
C VAL A 519 -15.69 -2.77 -11.48
N LEU A 520 -15.52 -1.49 -11.81
CA LEU A 520 -14.19 -0.90 -11.95
C LEU A 520 -13.55 -0.72 -10.57
N GLY A 521 -12.40 -1.36 -10.37
CA GLY A 521 -11.49 -1.07 -9.28
C GLY A 521 -10.87 0.30 -9.49
N ILE A 522 -11.27 1.25 -8.66
CA ILE A 522 -10.73 2.61 -8.67
C ILE A 522 -9.91 2.75 -7.40
N GLU A 523 -8.66 3.18 -7.53
CA GLU A 523 -7.78 3.41 -6.38
C GLU A 523 -8.44 4.33 -5.35
N GLY A 524 -8.42 3.93 -4.09
CA GLY A 524 -9.02 4.68 -2.98
C GLY A 524 -10.53 4.51 -2.81
N ARG A 525 -11.22 3.74 -3.66
CA ARG A 525 -12.59 3.29 -3.33
C ARG A 525 -12.53 2.14 -2.34
N PRO A 526 -13.31 2.16 -1.25
CA PRO A 526 -13.40 1.03 -0.34
C PRO A 526 -13.92 -0.20 -1.10
N LEU A 527 -13.32 -1.36 -0.80
CA LEU A 527 -13.68 -2.63 -1.41
C LEU A 527 -14.86 -3.24 -0.65
N ASP A 528 -15.66 -4.01 -1.38
CA ASP A 528 -16.63 -4.90 -0.75
C ASP A 528 -15.90 -6.00 0.02
N CYS A 529 -16.37 -6.25 1.24
CA CYS A 529 -15.81 -7.21 2.18
C CYS A 529 -16.56 -8.56 2.16
N ASP A 530 -17.77 -8.63 1.60
CA ASP A 530 -18.52 -9.88 1.36
C ASP A 530 -19.27 -9.85 0.02
N ASN A 531 -18.53 -10.21 -1.02
CA ASN A 531 -18.98 -10.33 -2.41
C ASN A 531 -19.85 -11.56 -2.69
N SER A 532 -20.69 -11.90 -1.73
CA SER A 532 -21.75 -12.89 -1.85
C SER A 532 -23.06 -12.40 -1.23
N ASN A 533 -23.05 -11.23 -0.59
CA ASN A 533 -24.16 -10.68 0.15
C ASN A 533 -24.26 -9.16 -0.08
N GLY A 534 -25.13 -8.77 -1.02
CA GLY A 534 -25.32 -7.36 -1.38
C GLY A 534 -25.99 -6.46 -0.33
N ASN A 535 -26.01 -6.87 0.95
CA ASN A 535 -26.29 -5.99 2.09
C ASN A 535 -25.03 -5.61 2.86
N ILE A 536 -23.89 -6.24 2.59
CA ILE A 536 -22.59 -5.97 3.20
C ILE A 536 -21.75 -5.27 2.14
N HIS A 537 -21.57 -3.96 2.27
CA HIS A 537 -20.81 -3.16 1.33
C HIS A 537 -20.46 -1.79 1.91
N PRO A 538 -19.47 -1.07 1.35
CA PRO A 538 -18.99 0.25 1.83
C PRO A 538 -20.02 1.35 2.09
N SER A 539 -21.25 1.21 1.56
CA SER A 539 -22.32 2.18 1.73
C SER A 539 -23.51 1.63 2.51
N ALA A 540 -23.40 0.41 3.05
CA ALA A 540 -24.41 -0.15 3.92
C ALA A 540 -24.37 0.55 5.30
N PRO A 541 -25.51 0.64 6.00
CA PRO A 541 -25.50 1.00 7.41
C PRO A 541 -24.96 -0.16 8.25
N GLU A 542 -24.17 0.15 9.28
CA GLU A 542 -23.74 -0.86 10.25
C GLU A 542 -24.92 -1.31 11.13
N LEU A 543 -24.98 -2.62 11.41
CA LEU A 543 -26.05 -3.23 12.21
C LEU A 543 -25.49 -4.09 13.37
N CYS A 544 -25.94 -3.82 14.59
CA CYS A 544 -25.71 -4.66 15.76
C CYS A 544 -26.40 -6.03 15.67
N SER A 545 -27.45 -6.15 14.84
CA SER A 545 -28.17 -7.42 14.66
C SER A 545 -27.32 -8.51 13.98
N THR A 546 -26.24 -8.12 13.31
CA THR A 546 -25.29 -8.96 12.57
C THR A 546 -23.96 -9.06 13.31
N VAL A 547 -24.01 -9.53 14.56
CA VAL A 547 -22.85 -9.61 15.49
C VAL A 547 -21.57 -10.14 14.82
N GLY A 548 -20.52 -9.33 14.86
CA GLY A 548 -19.18 -9.61 14.36
C GLY A 548 -19.01 -9.46 12.84
N VAL A 549 -20.03 -8.94 12.15
CA VAL A 549 -19.99 -8.61 10.72
C VAL A 549 -19.72 -7.10 10.60
N ASP A 550 -18.82 -6.74 9.70
CA ASP A 550 -18.56 -5.35 9.29
C ASP A 550 -19.45 -5.07 8.07
N ASP A 551 -20.71 -4.67 8.31
CA ASP A 551 -21.69 -4.51 7.23
C ASP A 551 -21.29 -3.38 6.29
N ASN A 552 -20.63 -2.34 6.81
CA ASN A 552 -20.23 -1.16 6.04
C ASN A 552 -18.79 -1.22 5.51
N CYS A 553 -18.08 -2.33 5.69
CA CYS A 553 -16.72 -2.60 5.22
C CYS A 553 -15.69 -1.51 5.59
N ASN A 554 -15.82 -0.87 6.76
CA ASN A 554 -14.90 0.16 7.22
C ASN A 554 -13.75 -0.35 8.10
N GLY A 555 -13.75 -1.67 8.38
CA GLY A 555 -12.78 -2.35 9.22
C GLY A 555 -13.19 -2.48 10.69
N ALA A 556 -14.41 -2.10 11.07
CA ALA A 556 -14.92 -2.17 12.43
C ALA A 556 -16.35 -2.74 12.47
N ALA A 557 -16.46 -4.00 12.89
CA ALA A 557 -17.75 -4.63 13.18
C ALA A 557 -18.35 -4.12 14.50
N ASP A 558 -19.68 -3.97 14.53
CA ASP A 558 -20.49 -3.65 15.73
C ASP A 558 -20.09 -2.32 16.43
N GLU A 559 -19.70 -1.31 15.66
CA GLU A 559 -19.23 -0.03 16.20
C GLU A 559 -20.36 0.83 16.83
N GLU A 560 -19.98 1.81 17.68
CA GLU A 560 -20.94 2.69 18.40
C GLU A 560 -21.85 3.54 17.47
N GLY A 561 -21.56 3.57 16.17
CA GLY A 561 -22.36 4.24 15.14
C GLY A 561 -23.44 3.37 14.48
N ALA A 562 -23.58 2.10 14.86
CA ALA A 562 -24.55 1.19 14.28
C ALA A 562 -25.99 1.71 14.40
N SER A 563 -26.75 1.56 13.31
CA SER A 563 -28.05 2.22 13.16
C SER A 563 -29.16 1.66 14.08
N ASP A 564 -28.99 0.43 14.54
CA ASP A 564 -29.84 -0.29 15.49
C ASP A 564 -29.18 -0.49 16.87
N ALA A 565 -28.13 0.28 17.18
CA ALA A 565 -27.51 0.27 18.51
C ALA A 565 -28.50 0.70 19.61
N ILE A 566 -28.54 -0.08 20.70
CA ILE A 566 -29.36 0.20 21.87
C ILE A 566 -28.67 1.18 22.84
N GLU A 567 -29.45 1.79 23.71
CA GLU A 567 -28.98 2.77 24.69
C GLU A 567 -28.71 2.11 26.04
N TRP A 568 -27.51 2.35 26.58
CA TRP A 568 -27.07 1.88 27.89
C TRP A 568 -27.09 3.04 28.87
N ALA A 569 -27.70 2.82 30.03
CA ALA A 569 -27.73 3.75 31.15
C ALA A 569 -26.70 3.33 32.21
N ARG A 570 -26.10 4.30 32.92
CA ARG A 570 -25.07 4.03 33.93
C ARG A 570 -25.72 3.57 35.23
N ASP A 571 -25.23 2.46 35.75
CA ASP A 571 -25.58 1.88 37.06
C ASP A 571 -24.34 2.05 37.95
N ALA A 572 -24.41 3.00 38.89
CA ALA A 572 -23.24 3.48 39.62
C ALA A 572 -22.84 2.56 40.80
N ASP A 573 -23.78 1.80 41.35
CA ASP A 573 -23.60 0.99 42.56
C ASP A 573 -23.88 -0.52 42.34
N GLY A 574 -24.37 -0.90 41.16
CA GLY A 574 -24.53 -2.28 40.70
C GLY A 574 -25.84 -2.93 41.13
N ASP A 575 -26.85 -2.14 41.53
CA ASP A 575 -28.13 -2.65 42.03
C ASP A 575 -29.18 -2.90 40.93
N SER A 576 -28.80 -2.67 39.66
CA SER A 576 -29.64 -2.76 38.46
C SER A 576 -30.64 -1.62 38.24
N TYR A 577 -30.54 -0.53 39.00
CA TYR A 577 -31.22 0.73 38.74
C TYR A 577 -30.26 1.71 38.08
N SER A 578 -30.79 2.56 37.20
CA SER A 578 -29.96 3.51 36.43
C SER A 578 -30.06 4.92 37.00
N ASP A 579 -28.93 5.63 37.05
CA ASP A 579 -28.85 7.05 37.40
C ASP A 579 -29.32 7.92 36.21
N PRO A 580 -30.49 8.57 36.28
CA PRO A 580 -31.04 9.38 35.19
C PRO A 580 -30.27 10.69 34.95
N SER A 581 -29.31 11.04 35.81
CA SER A 581 -28.48 12.24 35.68
C SER A 581 -27.25 12.05 34.79
N GLN A 582 -26.93 10.80 34.42
CA GLN A 582 -25.78 10.46 33.58
C GLN A 582 -26.17 10.36 32.08
N PRO A 583 -25.25 10.70 31.16
CA PRO A 583 -25.52 10.56 29.73
C PRO A 583 -25.63 9.10 29.32
N LEU A 584 -26.61 8.80 28.47
CA LEU A 584 -26.76 7.49 27.82
C LEU A 584 -25.59 7.24 26.85
N ARG A 585 -25.17 5.99 26.73
CA ARG A 585 -24.18 5.53 25.74
C ARG A 585 -24.83 4.59 24.75
N ARG A 586 -24.63 4.80 23.45
CA ARG A 586 -25.09 3.89 22.40
C ARG A 586 -24.00 2.90 22.02
N SER A 587 -24.30 1.61 22.07
CA SER A 587 -23.39 0.54 21.64
C SER A 587 -24.13 -0.78 21.44
N CYS A 588 -23.59 -1.66 20.59
CA CYS A 588 -24.16 -2.99 20.32
C CYS A 588 -24.03 -3.95 21.52
N ALA A 589 -23.00 -3.78 22.33
CA ALA A 589 -22.75 -4.57 23.54
C ALA A 589 -22.65 -3.67 24.77
N SER A 590 -22.83 -4.26 25.95
CA SER A 590 -22.69 -3.54 27.23
C SER A 590 -21.31 -2.89 27.31
N PRO A 591 -21.21 -1.57 27.60
CA PRO A 591 -19.93 -0.88 27.70
C PRO A 591 -19.00 -1.34 28.83
N GLY A 592 -19.42 -2.33 29.63
CA GLY A 592 -18.69 -2.92 30.74
C GLY A 592 -19.54 -3.01 32.01
N THR A 593 -18.91 -3.39 33.13
CA THR A 593 -19.56 -3.40 34.45
C THR A 593 -20.02 -2.00 34.84
N GLY A 594 -21.25 -1.85 35.34
CA GLY A 594 -21.86 -0.57 35.71
C GLY A 594 -22.71 0.09 34.62
N TRP A 595 -23.26 -0.70 33.69
CA TRP A 595 -24.20 -0.25 32.66
C TRP A 595 -25.37 -1.24 32.55
N VAL A 596 -26.59 -0.72 32.44
CA VAL A 596 -27.83 -1.47 32.27
C VAL A 596 -28.58 -1.01 31.02
N ASP A 597 -29.39 -1.89 30.44
CA ASP A 597 -30.24 -1.58 29.28
C ASP A 597 -31.29 -0.52 29.65
N ASN A 598 -31.27 0.62 28.97
CA ASN A 598 -32.15 1.76 29.25
C ASN A 598 -33.64 1.44 29.00
N ASP A 599 -33.97 0.55 28.05
CA ASP A 599 -35.36 0.19 27.75
C ASP A 599 -35.98 -0.74 28.83
N GLY A 600 -35.16 -1.28 29.74
CA GLY A 600 -35.57 -2.16 30.85
C GLY A 600 -35.22 -1.69 32.26
N ALA A 601 -34.45 -0.60 32.40
CA ALA A 601 -33.96 -0.11 33.68
C ALA A 601 -35.07 0.53 34.54
N ARG A 602 -35.02 0.26 35.85
CA ARG A 602 -35.80 0.99 36.86
C ARG A 602 -34.93 2.17 37.33
N HIS A 603 -35.53 3.31 37.64
CA HIS A 603 -34.78 4.56 37.87
C HIS A 603 -34.54 4.81 39.36
N GLU A 604 -33.35 5.32 39.71
CA GLU A 604 -33.02 5.80 41.05
C GLU A 604 -33.77 7.12 41.38
N CYS A 605 -33.99 7.37 42.66
CA CYS A 605 -34.81 8.50 43.12
C CYS A 605 -34.08 9.84 42.95
N SER A 606 -34.56 10.66 42.02
CA SER A 606 -34.00 12.00 41.75
C SER A 606 -34.51 13.07 42.73
N THR A 607 -34.15 13.00 44.02
CA THR A 607 -34.50 14.06 44.98
C THR A 607 -33.39 15.11 45.14
N PRO A 608 -33.71 16.41 45.31
CA PRO A 608 -32.71 17.45 45.55
C PRO A 608 -32.03 17.29 46.92
N GLY A 609 -30.87 16.63 46.96
CA GLY A 609 -30.10 16.40 48.18
C GLY A 609 -29.44 15.01 48.26
N ALA A 610 -29.83 14.09 47.37
CA ALA A 610 -29.23 12.75 47.21
C ALA A 610 -28.32 12.66 45.97
N ASP A 611 -27.71 13.78 45.58
CA ASP A 611 -26.69 13.80 44.52
C ASP A 611 -25.46 13.02 45.06
N ASN A 612 -25.31 11.78 44.58
CA ASN A 612 -24.22 10.79 44.80
C ASN A 612 -24.38 9.72 45.92
N ASP A 613 -25.58 9.25 46.29
CA ASP A 613 -25.70 8.16 47.31
C ASP A 613 -25.66 6.76 46.66
N PRO A 614 -24.62 5.92 46.89
CA PRO A 614 -24.54 4.54 46.40
C PRO A 614 -25.27 3.56 47.34
N ASP A 615 -26.47 3.91 47.78
CA ASP A 615 -27.22 3.11 48.76
C ASP A 615 -28.24 2.20 48.05
N PRO A 616 -27.97 0.88 47.94
CA PRO A 616 -28.82 -0.09 47.23
C PRO A 616 -30.17 -0.36 47.93
N ASN A 617 -30.50 0.39 48.98
CA ASN A 617 -31.76 0.30 49.70
C ASN A 617 -32.73 1.46 49.40
N THR A 618 -32.39 2.37 48.51
CA THR A 618 -33.20 3.55 48.20
C THR A 618 -33.65 3.54 46.74
N TYR A 619 -34.88 3.12 46.50
CA TYR A 619 -35.49 3.04 45.16
C TYR A 619 -37.01 3.11 45.26
N GLU A 620 -37.68 3.49 44.17
CA GLU A 620 -39.15 3.65 44.15
C GLU A 620 -39.87 2.36 44.60
N GLY A 621 -40.59 2.42 45.72
CA GLY A 621 -41.33 1.29 46.30
C GLY A 621 -40.51 0.33 47.18
N ALA A 622 -39.35 0.73 47.69
CA ALA A 622 -38.61 -0.04 48.70
C ALA A 622 -39.40 -0.20 50.02
N PRO A 623 -39.07 -1.19 50.88
CA PRO A 623 -39.63 -1.26 52.23
C PRO A 623 -39.02 -0.19 53.15
N GLU A 624 -39.86 0.60 53.80
CA GLU A 624 -39.45 1.65 54.75
C GLU A 624 -38.70 1.11 55.97
N LYS A 625 -37.53 1.70 56.25
CA LYS A 625 -36.73 1.45 57.46
C LYS A 625 -36.77 2.68 58.34
N CYS A 626 -36.81 2.49 59.66
CA CYS A 626 -36.75 3.59 60.62
C CYS A 626 -35.31 4.11 60.81
N ASP A 627 -34.71 4.67 59.77
CA ASP A 627 -33.33 5.17 59.73
C ASP A 627 -33.21 6.66 59.41
N GLY A 628 -34.34 7.37 59.26
CA GLY A 628 -34.40 8.79 58.96
C GLY A 628 -34.22 9.12 57.48
N LYS A 629 -34.17 8.11 56.60
CA LYS A 629 -34.23 8.26 55.14
C LYS A 629 -35.66 7.99 54.64
N ASP A 630 -35.95 8.48 53.44
CA ASP A 630 -37.12 8.12 52.65
C ASP A 630 -36.67 7.01 51.69
N ASN A 631 -36.89 5.74 52.07
CA ASN A 631 -36.33 4.60 51.34
C ASN A 631 -37.15 4.27 50.10
N ASP A 632 -38.47 4.48 50.15
CA ASP A 632 -39.42 4.13 49.10
C ASP A 632 -39.75 5.30 48.15
N CYS A 633 -39.21 6.49 48.45
CA CYS A 633 -39.27 7.72 47.67
C CYS A 633 -40.68 8.28 47.53
N ASN A 634 -41.52 8.09 48.56
CA ASN A 634 -42.88 8.60 48.62
C ASN A 634 -42.99 10.00 49.27
N GLU A 635 -41.86 10.63 49.62
CA GLU A 635 -41.70 11.92 50.29
C GLU A 635 -42.04 11.92 51.81
N LEU A 636 -42.25 10.75 52.42
CA LEU A 636 -42.50 10.59 53.86
C LEU A 636 -41.40 9.76 54.51
N VAL A 637 -40.78 10.33 55.56
CA VAL A 637 -39.68 9.67 56.30
C VAL A 637 -40.23 8.80 57.44
N ASP A 638 -39.81 7.53 57.49
CA ASP A 638 -40.01 6.54 58.57
C ASP A 638 -41.48 6.19 58.89
N ASP A 639 -42.34 5.90 57.90
CA ASP A 639 -43.79 5.72 58.10
C ASP A 639 -44.29 4.26 58.25
N GLY A 640 -43.40 3.31 58.58
CA GLY A 640 -43.70 1.89 58.79
C GLY A 640 -44.40 1.50 60.14
N PRO A 641 -44.86 0.23 60.29
CA PRO A 641 -45.67 -0.25 61.44
C PRO A 641 -44.88 -0.51 62.75
N ALA A 642 -45.50 -0.27 63.93
CA ALA A 642 -44.89 -0.41 65.26
C ALA A 642 -44.83 -1.85 65.84
N VAL A 643 -43.77 -2.19 66.61
CA VAL A 643 -43.47 -3.53 67.18
C VAL A 643 -43.82 -3.64 68.69
N THR A 644 -44.16 -4.85 69.19
CA THR A 644 -44.46 -5.17 70.61
C THR A 644 -43.32 -5.95 71.27
N TRP A 645 -42.85 -5.54 72.46
CA TRP A 645 -41.69 -6.10 73.16
C TRP A 645 -42.06 -6.78 74.52
N TYR A 646 -41.43 -7.92 74.85
CA TYR A 646 -41.58 -8.76 76.06
C TYR A 646 -40.34 -8.66 76.97
N VAL A 647 -40.49 -8.74 78.30
CA VAL A 647 -39.37 -8.59 79.25
C VAL A 647 -38.49 -9.85 79.27
N ASP A 648 -37.17 -9.67 79.33
CA ASP A 648 -36.13 -10.71 79.44
C ASP A 648 -35.34 -10.47 80.74
N VAL A 649 -35.62 -11.27 81.79
CA VAL A 649 -35.10 -10.99 83.15
C VAL A 649 -33.75 -11.65 83.42
N ASP A 650 -33.46 -12.80 82.82
CA ASP A 650 -32.16 -13.48 82.98
C ASP A 650 -31.18 -13.23 81.83
N GLY A 651 -31.62 -12.54 80.78
CA GLY A 651 -30.79 -11.97 79.72
C GLY A 651 -30.41 -12.98 78.64
N ASP A 652 -31.21 -14.02 78.45
CA ASP A 652 -30.92 -15.11 77.52
C ASP A 652 -31.47 -14.88 76.10
N GLY A 653 -32.23 -13.81 75.90
CA GLY A 653 -32.82 -13.45 74.62
C GLY A 653 -34.24 -13.98 74.41
N ASP A 654 -34.81 -14.72 75.35
CA ASP A 654 -36.18 -15.23 75.29
C ASP A 654 -37.12 -14.48 76.28
N GLY A 655 -38.27 -14.02 75.79
CA GLY A 655 -39.18 -13.18 76.58
C GLY A 655 -40.14 -13.98 77.47
N SER A 656 -40.42 -13.51 78.69
CA SER A 656 -41.28 -14.24 79.63
C SER A 656 -42.74 -14.37 79.16
N LEU A 657 -43.29 -15.59 79.28
CA LEU A 657 -44.69 -15.92 78.99
C LEU A 657 -45.69 -15.53 80.10
N GLU A 658 -45.22 -15.35 81.34
CA GLU A 658 -46.11 -15.37 82.52
C GLU A 658 -46.31 -14.02 83.23
N PHE A 659 -45.60 -12.95 82.84
CA PHE A 659 -45.74 -11.62 83.47
C PHE A 659 -46.11 -10.48 82.49
N PHE A 660 -47.20 -9.76 82.77
CA PHE A 660 -47.56 -8.50 82.10
C PHE A 660 -46.71 -7.36 82.67
N PRO A 661 -45.72 -6.84 81.92
CA PRO A 661 -46.00 -5.75 80.99
C PRO A 661 -45.25 -5.84 79.64
N HIS A 662 -45.96 -5.81 78.51
CA HIS A 662 -45.37 -5.60 77.18
C HIS A 662 -45.42 -4.10 76.78
N LEU A 663 -44.43 -3.63 76.01
CA LEU A 663 -44.33 -2.24 75.53
C LEU A 663 -44.47 -2.19 74.00
N ALA A 664 -45.33 -1.30 73.49
CA ALA A 664 -45.45 -1.01 72.05
C ALA A 664 -44.83 0.36 71.72
N ALA A 665 -43.81 0.41 70.86
CA ALA A 665 -43.12 1.63 70.44
C ALA A 665 -42.53 1.47 69.03
N CYS A 666 -42.42 2.58 68.28
CA CYS A 666 -41.65 2.62 67.04
C CYS A 666 -40.17 2.83 67.40
N ALA A 667 -39.43 1.72 67.54
CA ALA A 667 -38.01 1.70 67.82
C ALA A 667 -37.41 0.49 67.10
N ALA A 668 -36.35 0.72 66.31
CA ALA A 668 -35.67 -0.32 65.54
C ALA A 668 -34.96 -1.37 66.41
N THR A 669 -34.77 -1.08 67.71
CA THR A 669 -34.09 -1.96 68.66
C THR A 669 -34.87 -2.04 69.97
N ALA A 670 -34.85 -3.22 70.57
CA ALA A 670 -35.55 -3.49 71.82
C ALA A 670 -35.12 -2.51 72.93
N PRO A 671 -36.07 -1.97 73.72
CA PRO A 671 -35.75 -1.26 74.94
C PRO A 671 -34.91 -2.15 75.88
N PRO A 672 -33.93 -1.61 76.62
CA PRO A 672 -33.08 -2.41 77.49
C PRO A 672 -33.89 -3.29 78.47
N GLY A 673 -33.67 -4.60 78.44
CA GLY A 673 -34.39 -5.60 79.23
C GLY A 673 -35.64 -6.18 78.56
N TYR A 674 -35.81 -5.99 77.25
CA TYR A 674 -36.91 -6.54 76.47
C TYR A 674 -36.43 -7.21 75.15
N VAL A 675 -37.22 -8.15 74.63
CA VAL A 675 -37.03 -8.89 73.37
C VAL A 675 -38.37 -9.07 72.64
N ASP A 676 -38.38 -9.51 71.38
CA ASP A 676 -39.58 -9.56 70.53
C ASP A 676 -40.30 -10.93 70.51
N ASN A 677 -39.79 -11.93 71.24
CA ASN A 677 -40.36 -13.27 71.36
C ASN A 677 -40.93 -13.56 72.77
N LYS A 678 -41.57 -14.72 72.94
CA LYS A 678 -42.21 -15.15 74.20
C LYS A 678 -41.84 -16.59 74.57
N ASP A 679 -40.56 -16.94 74.48
CA ASP A 679 -40.13 -18.35 74.39
C ASP A 679 -39.52 -18.93 75.67
N ASP A 680 -39.46 -18.13 76.74
CA ASP A 680 -38.83 -18.50 78.01
C ASP A 680 -39.74 -19.38 78.90
N CYS A 681 -39.21 -20.53 79.32
CA CYS A 681 -39.90 -21.46 80.24
C CYS A 681 -39.57 -21.19 81.72
N ASN A 682 -38.48 -20.49 82.03
CA ASN A 682 -38.02 -20.17 83.38
C ASN A 682 -37.07 -18.96 83.40
N ASP A 683 -37.65 -17.78 83.66
CA ASP A 683 -37.09 -16.41 83.75
C ASP A 683 -36.01 -16.18 84.84
N ARG A 684 -35.31 -17.24 85.24
CA ARG A 684 -34.18 -17.28 86.19
C ARG A 684 -33.10 -18.29 85.79
N ASP A 685 -33.27 -18.99 84.68
CA ASP A 685 -32.37 -20.02 84.17
C ASP A 685 -32.28 -19.91 82.65
N ALA A 686 -31.31 -19.09 82.22
CA ALA A 686 -30.92 -18.83 80.83
C ALA A 686 -30.56 -20.07 79.98
N THR A 687 -30.66 -21.27 80.55
CA THR A 687 -30.40 -22.55 79.84
C THR A 687 -31.66 -23.41 79.68
N LEU A 688 -32.84 -22.88 80.05
CA LEU A 688 -34.10 -23.61 80.03
C LEU A 688 -35.23 -22.82 79.35
N ASN A 689 -35.26 -22.88 78.03
CA ASN A 689 -36.37 -22.39 77.21
C ASN A 689 -37.10 -23.54 76.50
N ARG A 690 -38.11 -23.22 75.69
CA ARG A 690 -38.94 -24.23 75.01
C ARG A 690 -38.19 -25.03 73.96
N HIS A 691 -36.98 -24.61 73.60
CA HIS A 691 -36.07 -25.24 72.66
C HIS A 691 -34.96 -26.06 73.35
N THR A 692 -35.01 -26.25 74.67
CA THR A 692 -34.02 -27.05 75.39
C THR A 692 -34.06 -28.52 74.94
N ARG A 693 -32.94 -29.01 74.40
CA ARG A 693 -32.80 -30.39 73.88
C ARG A 693 -32.37 -31.38 74.96
N TRP A 694 -33.01 -32.55 74.94
CA TRP A 694 -32.65 -33.71 75.76
C TRP A 694 -32.35 -34.89 74.83
N TYR A 695 -31.14 -35.44 74.90
CA TYR A 695 -30.60 -36.46 73.99
C TYR A 695 -30.77 -37.86 74.58
N ALA A 696 -31.20 -38.85 73.79
CA ALA A 696 -31.35 -40.22 74.26
C ALA A 696 -29.98 -40.81 74.64
N ASP A 697 -29.89 -41.49 75.78
CA ASP A 697 -28.67 -42.11 76.32
C ASP A 697 -28.94 -43.62 76.47
N ALA A 698 -28.55 -44.40 75.45
CA ALA A 698 -29.02 -45.77 75.28
C ALA A 698 -28.19 -46.82 76.05
N ASP A 699 -26.91 -46.57 76.28
CA ASP A 699 -26.01 -47.44 77.04
C ASP A 699 -25.74 -46.98 78.48
N ALA A 700 -26.30 -45.82 78.86
CA ALA A 700 -26.35 -45.24 80.20
C ALA A 700 -24.99 -44.76 80.74
N ASP A 701 -24.09 -44.30 79.86
CA ASP A 701 -22.81 -43.74 80.25
C ASP A 701 -22.87 -42.26 80.69
N GLY A 702 -24.01 -41.58 80.44
CA GLY A 702 -24.29 -40.20 80.83
C GLY A 702 -24.14 -39.16 79.71
N VAL A 703 -23.78 -39.57 78.50
CA VAL A 703 -23.77 -38.76 77.28
C VAL A 703 -24.76 -39.38 76.28
N GLY A 704 -25.54 -38.56 75.59
CA GLY A 704 -26.54 -39.06 74.64
C GLY A 704 -26.15 -38.85 73.18
N ASN A 705 -26.95 -39.45 72.29
CA ASN A 705 -26.77 -39.34 70.84
C ASN A 705 -27.16 -37.95 70.30
N ALA A 706 -26.22 -37.27 69.62
CA ALA A 706 -26.45 -35.95 69.00
C ALA A 706 -27.67 -35.84 68.08
N THR A 707 -28.06 -36.95 67.46
CA THR A 707 -29.09 -37.00 66.42
C THR A 707 -30.46 -37.47 66.91
N ASP A 708 -30.55 -37.99 68.14
CA ASP A 708 -31.80 -38.45 68.76
C ASP A 708 -32.12 -37.61 70.01
N PHE A 709 -32.91 -36.56 69.84
CA PHE A 709 -33.27 -35.64 70.91
C PHE A 709 -34.74 -35.20 70.89
N VAL A 710 -35.22 -34.75 72.04
CA VAL A 710 -36.53 -34.12 72.21
C VAL A 710 -36.35 -32.72 72.80
N GLU A 711 -36.99 -31.72 72.19
CA GLU A 711 -37.07 -30.35 72.73
C GLU A 711 -38.24 -30.22 73.71
N SER A 712 -37.97 -29.79 74.95
CA SER A 712 -38.99 -29.65 75.99
C SER A 712 -38.48 -28.86 77.20
N CYS A 713 -39.35 -28.05 77.81
CA CYS A 713 -39.08 -27.37 79.09
C CYS A 713 -38.85 -28.36 80.26
N THR A 714 -39.19 -29.64 80.12
CA THR A 714 -38.99 -30.68 81.15
C THR A 714 -38.40 -31.96 80.56
N PRO A 715 -37.52 -32.67 81.30
CA PRO A 715 -36.90 -33.89 80.79
C PRO A 715 -37.94 -34.97 80.45
N PRO A 716 -37.87 -35.58 79.26
CA PRO A 716 -38.73 -36.71 78.88
C PRO A 716 -38.57 -37.93 79.80
N SER A 717 -39.58 -38.80 79.87
CA SER A 717 -39.51 -40.03 80.64
C SER A 717 -38.65 -41.10 79.93
N GLY A 718 -37.47 -41.41 80.46
CA GLY A 718 -36.48 -42.36 79.91
C GLY A 718 -35.07 -42.03 80.41
N GLN A 719 -34.03 -42.68 79.88
CA GLN A 719 -32.63 -42.25 80.07
C GLN A 719 -32.29 -41.25 78.96
N TYR A 720 -32.21 -39.97 79.34
CA TYR A 720 -31.87 -38.85 78.46
C TYR A 720 -30.83 -37.96 79.16
N SER A 721 -29.84 -37.50 78.41
CA SER A 721 -28.79 -36.59 78.87
C SER A 721 -28.92 -35.20 78.24
N ARG A 722 -28.32 -34.19 78.89
CA ARG A 722 -28.13 -32.85 78.31
C ARG A 722 -26.87 -32.74 77.45
N ARG A 723 -26.01 -33.76 77.51
CA ARG A 723 -24.78 -33.87 76.71
C ARG A 723 -25.05 -34.78 75.51
N ASN A 724 -24.41 -34.48 74.39
CA ASN A 724 -24.79 -35.01 73.09
C ASN A 724 -23.60 -35.48 72.24
N ASP A 725 -22.46 -35.71 72.87
CA ASP A 725 -21.15 -35.91 72.27
C ASP A 725 -20.71 -37.38 72.18
N ASP A 726 -21.64 -38.34 72.31
CA ASP A 726 -21.32 -39.77 72.18
C ASP A 726 -21.19 -40.19 70.71
N CYS A 727 -20.03 -40.76 70.35
CA CYS A 727 -19.76 -41.25 68.99
C CYS A 727 -20.14 -42.73 68.78
N ASP A 728 -20.44 -43.49 69.85
CA ASP A 728 -21.01 -44.83 69.76
C ASP A 728 -21.93 -45.12 70.97
N ASP A 729 -23.17 -44.62 70.88
CA ASP A 729 -24.26 -44.70 71.86
C ASP A 729 -24.73 -46.14 72.21
N ASN A 730 -24.01 -47.17 71.75
CA ASN A 730 -24.23 -48.57 72.12
C ASN A 730 -23.02 -49.20 72.84
N ASP A 731 -21.91 -48.49 73.02
CA ASP A 731 -20.66 -48.99 73.61
C ASP A 731 -20.06 -47.99 74.61
N ALA A 732 -20.41 -48.15 75.89
CA ALA A 732 -19.95 -47.30 76.99
C ALA A 732 -18.42 -47.21 77.16
N ALA A 733 -17.62 -48.01 76.43
CA ALA A 733 -16.16 -47.90 76.37
C ALA A 733 -15.66 -46.83 75.39
N VAL A 734 -16.56 -46.19 74.62
CA VAL A 734 -16.28 -45.17 73.62
C VAL A 734 -17.08 -43.94 73.97
N SER A 735 -16.43 -42.94 74.57
CA SER A 735 -17.07 -41.65 74.82
C SER A 735 -16.02 -40.57 75.08
N PRO A 736 -16.38 -39.27 74.99
CA PRO A 736 -15.43 -38.15 75.10
C PRO A 736 -14.58 -38.08 76.37
N THR A 737 -14.93 -38.87 77.38
CA THR A 737 -14.24 -38.92 78.67
C THR A 737 -13.27 -40.11 78.80
N ARG A 738 -13.18 -40.96 77.77
CA ARG A 738 -12.28 -42.13 77.72
C ARG A 738 -10.87 -41.72 77.28
N THR A 739 -9.88 -42.57 77.58
CA THR A 739 -8.44 -42.30 77.30
C THR A 739 -7.95 -43.22 76.19
N GLU A 740 -7.21 -42.66 75.22
CA GLU A 740 -6.75 -43.35 74.01
C GLU A 740 -5.66 -44.42 74.27
N THR A 741 -5.76 -45.55 73.58
CA THR A 741 -4.80 -46.66 73.65
C THR A 741 -4.40 -47.17 72.27
N CYS A 742 -3.09 -47.28 71.99
CA CYS A 742 -2.58 -47.77 70.71
C CYS A 742 -2.92 -49.23 70.44
N GLU A 743 -3.63 -49.50 69.36
CA GLU A 743 -3.92 -50.85 68.88
C GLU A 743 -2.79 -51.41 67.96
N PRO A 744 -2.68 -52.75 67.75
CA PRO A 744 -1.64 -53.36 66.92
C PRO A 744 -1.75 -53.03 65.42
N GLU A 745 -0.61 -52.96 64.71
CA GLU A 745 -0.45 -52.49 63.31
C GLU A 745 -1.38 -53.15 62.25
N ASP A 746 -1.93 -54.33 62.52
CA ASP A 746 -2.77 -55.09 61.59
C ASP A 746 -4.27 -55.11 61.96
N GLY A 747 -4.71 -54.32 62.96
CA GLY A 747 -6.09 -54.23 63.44
C GLY A 747 -6.83 -52.93 63.04
N PRO A 748 -8.17 -52.92 63.02
CA PRO A 748 -8.95 -51.69 62.78
C PRO A 748 -8.72 -50.69 63.92
N GLN A 749 -8.24 -49.50 63.57
CA GLN A 749 -7.95 -48.40 64.49
C GLN A 749 -9.29 -47.83 65.01
N LYS A 750 -9.47 -47.75 66.34
CA LYS A 750 -10.70 -47.27 66.98
C LYS A 750 -10.41 -45.94 67.67
N ASP A 751 -11.28 -44.95 67.49
CA ASP A 751 -11.24 -43.69 68.23
C ASP A 751 -12.00 -43.89 69.55
N ASN A 752 -11.28 -44.02 70.67
CA ASN A 752 -11.90 -44.34 71.96
C ASN A 752 -12.45 -43.10 72.66
N ASN A 753 -11.95 -41.91 72.34
CA ASN A 753 -12.28 -40.67 73.02
C ASN A 753 -13.09 -39.68 72.16
N CYS A 754 -13.56 -40.12 70.99
CA CYS A 754 -14.45 -39.38 70.10
C CYS A 754 -13.91 -38.00 69.67
N ASN A 755 -12.59 -37.81 69.63
CA ASN A 755 -11.98 -36.55 69.19
C ASN A 755 -11.84 -36.43 67.66
N GLY A 756 -12.21 -37.48 66.92
CA GLY A 756 -12.17 -37.52 65.46
C GLY A 756 -10.84 -38.03 64.89
N THR A 757 -9.92 -38.51 65.72
CA THR A 757 -8.62 -39.07 65.28
C THR A 757 -8.33 -40.42 65.92
N PRO A 758 -8.39 -41.54 65.17
CA PRO A 758 -8.02 -42.85 65.71
C PRO A 758 -6.52 -42.94 66.09
N ASP A 759 -6.21 -43.52 67.25
CA ASP A 759 -4.86 -43.92 67.69
C ASP A 759 -3.81 -42.79 67.84
N ASP A 760 -4.23 -41.57 68.21
CA ASP A 760 -3.41 -40.34 68.33
C ASP A 760 -2.59 -40.22 69.63
N SER A 761 -2.21 -41.35 70.23
CA SER A 761 -1.56 -41.38 71.55
C SER A 761 -0.22 -40.63 71.59
N PRO A 762 0.13 -39.95 72.71
CA PRO A 762 1.41 -39.26 72.88
C PRO A 762 2.67 -40.16 72.80
N ALA A 763 2.53 -41.48 72.63
CA ALA A 763 3.62 -42.42 72.36
C ALA A 763 4.10 -42.47 70.88
N ALA A 764 3.46 -41.74 69.95
CA ALA A 764 3.79 -41.70 68.53
C ALA A 764 5.10 -40.95 68.17
N ALA A 765 5.86 -41.42 67.16
CA ALA A 765 7.14 -40.85 66.71
C ALA A 765 6.98 -39.84 65.55
N ILE A 766 7.87 -38.84 65.42
CA ILE A 766 7.87 -37.84 64.34
C ILE A 766 8.59 -38.37 63.09
N TRP A 767 8.00 -38.15 61.91
CA TRP A 767 8.53 -38.55 60.60
C TRP A 767 8.55 -37.37 59.60
N PHE A 768 9.46 -37.43 58.62
CA PHE A 768 9.67 -36.48 57.53
C PHE A 768 9.50 -37.20 56.17
N SER A 769 8.99 -36.50 55.15
CA SER A 769 8.92 -37.05 53.78
C SER A 769 10.33 -37.33 53.26
N ASP A 770 10.56 -38.46 52.59
CA ASP A 770 11.83 -38.90 52.02
C ASP A 770 11.50 -39.47 50.63
N ALA A 771 11.40 -38.55 49.65
CA ALA A 771 10.79 -38.83 48.35
C ALA A 771 11.74 -39.53 47.36
N ASP A 772 13.05 -39.31 47.48
CA ASP A 772 14.06 -39.97 46.65
C ASP A 772 14.69 -41.23 47.29
N GLY A 773 14.43 -41.45 48.59
CA GLY A 773 14.78 -42.67 49.30
C GLY A 773 16.23 -42.72 49.79
N ASP A 774 16.92 -41.59 49.86
CA ASP A 774 18.31 -41.51 50.31
C ASP A 774 18.47 -41.65 51.84
N GLY A 775 17.36 -41.56 52.58
CA GLY A 775 17.29 -41.72 54.03
C GLY A 775 17.34 -40.42 54.82
N HIS A 776 17.44 -39.26 54.16
CA HIS A 776 17.18 -37.95 54.71
C HIS A 776 15.82 -37.48 54.21
N GLY A 777 15.07 -36.82 55.09
CA GLY A 777 13.80 -36.23 54.70
C GLY A 777 13.91 -34.74 54.53
N GLY A 778 13.12 -34.19 53.61
CA GLY A 778 12.98 -32.75 53.41
C GLY A 778 12.62 -31.99 54.68
N ASN A 779 12.64 -30.66 54.58
CA ASN A 779 12.42 -29.76 55.71
C ASN A 779 10.97 -29.74 56.26
N GLY A 780 10.06 -30.53 55.66
CA GLY A 780 8.66 -30.67 56.07
C GLY A 780 8.42 -31.86 57.00
N VAL A 781 7.86 -31.61 58.19
CA VAL A 781 7.38 -32.67 59.08
C VAL A 781 6.14 -33.32 58.47
N LEU A 782 6.20 -34.63 58.21
CA LEU A 782 5.07 -35.42 57.68
C LEU A 782 4.00 -35.66 58.75
N GLY A 783 4.41 -35.83 60.01
CA GLY A 783 3.50 -35.97 61.16
C GLY A 783 4.03 -36.87 62.28
N ARG A 784 3.21 -37.08 63.32
CA ARG A 784 3.47 -38.04 64.40
C ARG A 784 2.64 -39.30 64.17
N PHE A 785 3.30 -40.45 64.05
CA PHE A 785 2.66 -41.73 63.78
C PHE A 785 3.28 -42.85 64.64
N CYS A 786 2.45 -43.82 65.02
CA CYS A 786 2.89 -45.00 65.78
C CYS A 786 3.68 -45.99 64.90
N GLY A 787 3.29 -46.17 63.63
CA GLY A 787 4.03 -46.97 62.61
C GLY A 787 4.85 -46.10 61.65
N LYS A 788 5.76 -46.70 60.85
CA LYS A 788 6.54 -45.98 59.81
C LYS A 788 5.66 -45.67 58.58
N PRO A 789 5.43 -44.38 58.23
CA PRO A 789 4.79 -44.02 56.96
C PRO A 789 5.65 -44.43 55.76
N ALA A 790 5.01 -44.74 54.63
CA ALA A 790 5.73 -45.06 53.38
C ALA A 790 6.57 -43.85 52.91
N SER A 791 7.76 -44.12 52.36
CA SER A 791 8.69 -43.09 51.85
C SER A 791 8.94 -41.94 52.84
N SER A 792 9.29 -42.29 54.08
CA SER A 792 9.55 -41.34 55.15
C SER A 792 10.79 -41.70 55.97
N SER A 793 11.50 -40.66 56.43
CA SER A 793 12.68 -40.76 57.30
C SER A 793 12.46 -40.12 58.67
N ARG A 794 13.31 -40.47 59.63
CA ARG A 794 13.40 -39.82 60.95
C ARG A 794 14.45 -38.72 61.00
N VAL A 795 15.28 -38.62 59.96
CA VAL A 795 16.35 -37.63 59.83
C VAL A 795 15.86 -36.56 58.87
N THR A 796 16.03 -35.29 59.23
CA THR A 796 15.60 -34.14 58.42
C THR A 796 16.81 -33.37 57.90
N GLY A 797 16.63 -32.54 56.88
CA GLY A 797 17.62 -31.57 56.42
C GLY A 797 17.99 -31.68 54.94
N ASP A 798 17.31 -32.50 54.16
CA ASP A 798 17.48 -32.58 52.71
C ASP A 798 17.09 -31.25 52.04
N CYS A 799 17.99 -30.69 51.22
CA CYS A 799 17.77 -29.42 50.53
C CYS A 799 17.10 -29.57 49.16
N ASP A 800 17.12 -30.77 48.57
CA ASP A 800 16.35 -31.12 47.38
C ASP A 800 15.90 -32.58 47.46
N ASP A 801 14.75 -32.80 48.11
CA ASP A 801 14.11 -34.11 48.43
C ASP A 801 13.75 -34.94 47.17
N ALA A 802 14.10 -34.47 45.97
CA ALA A 802 13.97 -35.17 44.71
C ALA A 802 15.31 -35.65 44.11
N GLN A 803 16.46 -35.32 44.73
CA GLN A 803 17.81 -35.61 44.25
C GLN A 803 18.63 -36.39 45.31
N PRO A 804 18.91 -37.71 45.10
CA PRO A 804 19.51 -38.60 46.11
C PRO A 804 20.94 -38.27 46.58
N LEU A 805 21.49 -37.17 46.11
CA LEU A 805 22.84 -36.69 46.40
C LEU A 805 22.84 -35.29 47.04
N ALA A 806 21.69 -34.71 47.35
CA ALA A 806 21.56 -33.35 47.86
C ALA A 806 21.19 -33.33 49.34
N PHE A 807 22.09 -33.81 50.20
CA PHE A 807 21.85 -33.89 51.65
C PHE A 807 23.04 -33.42 52.51
N PRO A 808 22.79 -32.93 53.74
CA PRO A 808 23.83 -32.38 54.59
C PRO A 808 24.97 -33.36 54.90
N GLY A 809 26.20 -32.96 54.57
CA GLY A 809 27.42 -33.74 54.80
C GLY A 809 27.83 -34.68 53.67
N ASN A 810 27.15 -34.63 52.52
CA ASN A 810 27.65 -35.22 51.29
C ASN A 810 28.86 -34.44 50.72
N THR A 811 29.59 -35.00 49.76
CA THR A 811 30.74 -34.32 49.11
C THR A 811 30.29 -33.58 47.84
N GLU A 812 30.64 -32.30 47.72
CA GLU A 812 30.33 -31.47 46.55
C GLU A 812 31.06 -31.95 45.29
N VAL A 813 30.40 -31.98 44.12
CA VAL A 813 30.99 -32.44 42.85
C VAL A 813 30.63 -31.49 41.71
N CYS A 814 31.62 -30.91 41.01
CA CYS A 814 31.34 -30.13 39.79
C CYS A 814 30.83 -31.06 38.66
N GLU A 815 29.59 -30.88 38.21
CA GLU A 815 29.01 -31.70 37.15
C GLU A 815 29.53 -31.35 35.74
N VAL A 816 29.74 -32.36 34.87
CA VAL A 816 30.13 -32.17 33.46
C VAL A 816 29.11 -32.82 32.52
N ASN A 817 28.73 -32.09 31.45
CA ASN A 817 27.75 -32.52 30.45
C ASN A 817 28.09 -33.90 29.84
N PRO A 818 27.22 -34.92 29.94
CA PRO A 818 27.48 -36.25 29.42
C PRO A 818 27.26 -36.45 27.90
N ASP A 819 26.82 -35.42 27.14
CA ASP A 819 26.55 -35.55 25.70
C ASP A 819 27.82 -35.50 24.82
N PRO A 820 28.19 -36.58 24.08
CA PRO A 820 29.36 -36.62 23.21
C PRO A 820 29.26 -35.75 21.94
N GLY A 821 28.07 -35.21 21.64
CA GLY A 821 27.80 -34.44 20.43
C GLY A 821 27.51 -32.96 20.64
N ALA A 822 27.40 -32.50 21.89
CA ALA A 822 27.14 -31.10 22.19
C ALA A 822 28.43 -30.26 22.04
N PRO A 823 28.38 -29.08 21.40
CA PRO A 823 29.51 -28.15 21.43
C PRO A 823 29.81 -27.85 22.90
N PRO A 824 31.10 -27.81 23.30
CA PRO A 824 31.41 -27.59 24.69
C PRO A 824 30.87 -26.20 25.06
N HIS A 825 30.11 -26.13 26.16
CA HIS A 825 29.55 -24.91 26.80
C HIS A 825 28.06 -24.60 26.55
N SER A 826 27.19 -25.60 26.68
CA SER A 826 25.85 -25.41 27.25
C SER A 826 25.93 -25.41 28.79
N TYR A 827 25.42 -24.36 29.44
CA TYR A 827 25.44 -24.18 30.90
C TYR A 827 24.33 -25.01 31.56
N PHE A 828 24.69 -25.94 32.45
CA PHE A 828 23.78 -26.57 33.42
C PHE A 828 23.83 -25.79 34.75
N PRO A 829 22.71 -25.62 35.48
CA PRO A 829 22.73 -25.13 36.85
C PRO A 829 23.47 -26.15 37.75
N GLN A 830 24.39 -25.68 38.60
CA GLN A 830 25.07 -26.53 39.59
C GLN A 830 24.09 -26.82 40.75
N ILE A 831 24.06 -28.05 41.23
CA ILE A 831 23.27 -28.50 42.39
C ILE A 831 24.17 -28.40 43.62
N ASP A 832 23.64 -27.86 44.73
CA ASP A 832 24.31 -27.84 46.04
C ASP A 832 24.15 -29.22 46.69
N ASN A 833 25.15 -30.10 46.54
CA ASN A 833 25.05 -31.49 46.96
C ASN A 833 25.20 -31.67 48.48
N ASN A 834 25.87 -30.75 49.15
CA ASN A 834 26.15 -30.84 50.58
C ASN A 834 25.23 -29.95 51.44
N CYS A 835 24.35 -29.17 50.80
CA CYS A 835 23.33 -28.31 51.39
C CYS A 835 23.89 -27.22 52.33
N ASP A 836 25.09 -26.70 52.05
CA ASP A 836 25.69 -25.61 52.85
C ASP A 836 25.37 -24.21 52.33
N GLY A 837 24.73 -24.12 51.16
CA GLY A 837 24.28 -22.89 50.53
C GLY A 837 25.24 -22.29 49.51
N ASP A 838 26.41 -22.90 49.26
CA ASP A 838 27.39 -22.46 48.26
C ASP A 838 27.53 -23.49 47.11
N VAL A 839 26.79 -23.28 46.01
CA VAL A 839 26.83 -24.11 44.77
C VAL A 839 28.17 -24.13 44.00
N ASN A 840 29.27 -23.58 44.57
CA ASN A 840 30.56 -23.39 43.89
C ASN A 840 31.77 -23.69 44.79
N ASP A 841 31.65 -24.67 45.67
CA ASP A 841 32.71 -25.03 46.58
C ASP A 841 33.94 -25.63 45.88
N SER A 842 35.13 -25.19 46.32
CA SER A 842 36.40 -25.32 45.57
C SER A 842 36.99 -26.75 45.46
N GLU A 843 36.31 -27.76 46.00
CA GLU A 843 36.73 -29.16 45.96
C GLU A 843 36.25 -29.84 44.65
N GLY A 844 36.83 -29.42 43.53
CA GLY A 844 36.51 -29.94 42.18
C GLY A 844 36.78 -28.94 41.06
N ALA A 845 36.97 -27.68 41.42
CA ALA A 845 37.26 -26.58 40.54
C ALA A 845 38.56 -26.77 39.72
N ILE A 846 38.56 -26.30 38.47
CA ILE A 846 39.73 -26.28 37.58
C ILE A 846 40.29 -24.86 37.46
N TRP A 847 41.60 -24.75 37.23
CA TRP A 847 42.27 -23.46 37.06
C TRP A 847 41.99 -22.84 35.69
N TRP A 848 41.45 -21.62 35.70
CA TRP A 848 41.27 -20.75 34.54
C TRP A 848 42.40 -19.73 34.49
N TYR A 849 42.96 -19.48 33.30
CA TYR A 849 44.03 -18.50 33.07
C TYR A 849 43.58 -17.49 32.03
N GLY A 850 43.85 -16.20 32.26
CA GLY A 850 43.54 -15.14 31.30
C GLY A 850 44.50 -15.16 30.11
N ASP A 851 43.95 -15.12 28.90
CA ASP A 851 44.66 -14.99 27.62
C ASP A 851 44.28 -13.64 27.00
N GLY A 852 45.11 -12.63 27.26
CA GLY A 852 44.79 -11.23 26.93
C GLY A 852 44.97 -10.87 25.46
N ASP A 853 45.73 -11.65 24.70
CA ASP A 853 46.00 -11.47 23.27
C ASP A 853 45.30 -12.50 22.36
N ARG A 854 44.60 -13.48 22.95
CA ARG A 854 43.68 -14.44 22.30
C ARG A 854 44.40 -15.41 21.35
N ASP A 855 45.65 -15.74 21.63
CA ASP A 855 46.44 -16.68 20.83
C ASP A 855 46.32 -18.15 21.30
N GLY A 856 45.58 -18.38 22.38
CA GLY A 856 45.37 -19.67 23.02
C GLY A 856 46.40 -20.00 24.12
N TYR A 857 47.33 -19.10 24.45
CA TYR A 857 48.38 -19.30 25.45
C TYR A 857 48.41 -18.18 26.50
N PRO A 858 48.07 -18.47 27.77
CA PRO A 858 48.01 -17.45 28.81
C PRO A 858 49.41 -16.89 29.16
N TRP A 859 49.59 -15.57 29.07
CA TRP A 859 50.75 -14.87 29.63
C TRP A 859 50.55 -14.57 31.12
N ASN A 860 51.28 -15.31 31.95
CA ASN A 860 51.08 -15.42 33.41
C ASN A 860 50.97 -14.08 34.15
N VAL A 861 49.77 -13.73 34.65
CA VAL A 861 49.61 -13.00 35.92
C VAL A 861 48.25 -13.14 36.64
N PHE A 862 47.21 -13.78 36.08
CA PHE A 862 45.96 -14.02 36.82
C PHE A 862 45.39 -15.42 36.54
N ALA A 863 45.18 -16.20 37.60
CA ALA A 863 44.53 -17.51 37.55
C ALA A 863 43.37 -17.56 38.56
N LEU A 864 42.23 -18.12 38.15
CA LEU A 864 41.01 -18.24 38.97
C LEU A 864 40.60 -19.71 39.07
N LEU A 865 40.37 -20.21 40.28
CA LEU A 865 39.95 -21.59 40.55
C LEU A 865 38.43 -21.63 40.76
N ARG A 866 37.66 -22.14 39.77
CA ARG A 866 36.18 -22.25 39.83
C ARG A 866 35.65 -23.43 38.99
N CYS A 867 34.44 -23.93 39.30
CA CYS A 867 33.74 -24.94 38.48
C CYS A 867 33.28 -24.38 37.10
N SER A 868 33.06 -23.06 36.98
CA SER A 868 32.58 -22.36 35.77
C SER A 868 33.44 -21.12 35.39
N ASN A 869 33.37 -20.67 34.13
CA ASN A 869 34.25 -19.63 33.56
C ASN A 869 33.94 -18.21 34.13
N PRO A 870 34.93 -17.45 34.65
CA PRO A 870 34.67 -16.19 35.38
C PRO A 870 34.26 -14.91 34.61
N THR A 871 34.01 -14.91 33.30
CA THR A 871 33.64 -13.66 32.57
C THR A 871 32.37 -13.77 31.72
N ASP A 872 31.30 -13.13 32.19
CA ASP A 872 30.02 -12.95 31.48
C ASP A 872 30.07 -11.84 30.41
N ARG A 873 30.81 -12.06 29.30
CA ARG A 873 30.56 -11.33 28.04
C ARG A 873 30.73 -12.25 26.82
N PRO A 874 29.90 -12.12 25.78
CA PRO A 874 29.96 -12.99 24.60
C PRO A 874 31.14 -12.59 23.70
N GLY A 875 32.12 -13.49 23.52
CA GLY A 875 33.13 -13.34 22.45
C GLY A 875 34.57 -13.86 22.66
N GLU A 876 34.89 -14.70 23.65
CA GLU A 876 36.28 -15.20 23.85
C GLU A 876 36.42 -16.73 23.74
N VAL A 877 37.46 -17.19 23.02
CA VAL A 877 37.77 -18.61 22.72
C VAL A 877 38.91 -19.11 23.62
N ARG A 878 38.90 -20.42 23.93
CA ARG A 878 39.61 -21.11 25.02
C ARG A 878 40.90 -21.84 24.60
N GLY A 879 41.80 -22.07 25.58
CA GLY A 879 42.90 -23.06 25.49
C GLY A 879 43.20 -23.78 26.82
N LYS A 880 43.36 -25.11 26.80
CA LYS A 880 43.69 -26.00 27.93
C LYS A 880 45.20 -26.33 27.92
N TYR A 881 45.90 -26.16 29.04
CA TYR A 881 47.31 -26.57 29.16
C TYR A 881 47.46 -28.10 29.13
N ILE A 882 48.34 -28.62 28.26
CA ILE A 882 48.90 -29.98 28.30
C ILE A 882 50.31 -29.86 28.90
N PRO A 883 50.66 -30.59 29.98
CA PRO A 883 52.00 -30.55 30.53
C PRO A 883 53.00 -31.28 29.64
N LYS A 884 54.10 -30.63 29.26
CA LYS A 884 55.33 -31.31 28.82
C LYS A 884 56.08 -31.82 30.06
N PRO A 885 56.63 -33.04 30.06
CA PRO A 885 57.41 -33.56 31.19
C PRO A 885 58.76 -32.82 31.33
N HIS A 886 59.12 -32.55 32.58
CA HIS A 886 60.40 -31.98 32.99
C HIS A 886 61.63 -32.75 32.46
N SER A 887 62.67 -32.00 32.09
CA SER A 887 64.08 -32.36 32.30
C SER A 887 64.88 -31.07 32.58
N PRO A 888 65.85 -31.06 33.53
CA PRO A 888 66.58 -29.84 33.96
C PRO A 888 67.91 -29.67 33.20
N PRO A 889 68.79 -28.69 33.53
CA PRO A 889 68.70 -27.23 33.35
C PRO A 889 69.87 -26.66 32.49
N GLY A 890 69.80 -25.40 32.05
CA GLY A 890 70.94 -24.66 31.49
C GLY A 890 70.65 -23.16 31.28
N PRO A 891 71.49 -22.21 31.75
CA PRO A 891 71.20 -20.78 31.76
C PRO A 891 71.91 -20.00 30.61
N PRO A 892 71.86 -18.64 30.61
CA PRO A 892 71.14 -17.67 29.75
C PRO A 892 72.07 -17.12 28.61
N PRO A 893 72.04 -15.87 28.05
CA PRO A 893 71.10 -14.72 28.00
C PRO A 893 70.93 -14.10 26.57
N ASN A 894 70.03 -13.10 26.39
CA ASN A 894 70.31 -11.77 25.78
C ASN A 894 69.04 -10.98 25.37
N GLN A 895 68.80 -9.92 26.14
CA GLN A 895 68.20 -8.59 25.87
C GLN A 895 68.42 -7.98 24.45
N PRO A 896 67.89 -6.78 24.09
CA PRO A 896 66.68 -5.99 24.49
C PRO A 896 65.97 -5.30 23.26
N PRO A 897 65.42 -4.04 23.28
CA PRO A 897 63.98 -3.68 23.26
C PRO A 897 63.59 -2.65 22.13
N GLU A 898 62.52 -1.86 22.34
CA GLU A 898 62.21 -0.47 21.88
C GLU A 898 61.01 -0.25 20.92
N LEU A 899 59.93 0.44 21.35
CA LEU A 899 59.60 1.91 21.29
C LEU A 899 59.00 2.33 19.92
N SER A 900 58.06 3.26 19.72
CA SER A 900 57.23 4.19 20.54
C SER A 900 56.39 5.09 19.61
N ALA A 901 55.33 5.72 20.15
CA ALA A 901 54.89 7.13 19.93
C ALA A 901 54.28 7.53 18.55
N ASP A 902 53.26 8.37 18.36
CA ASP A 902 52.34 9.23 19.16
C ASP A 902 51.13 9.53 18.22
N GLU A 903 49.85 9.37 18.58
CA GLU A 903 48.91 10.34 19.21
C GLU A 903 48.87 11.77 18.60
N ILE A 904 47.70 12.19 18.08
CA ILE A 904 47.03 13.51 18.28
C ILE A 904 45.59 13.44 17.72
N ASP A 905 44.66 13.72 18.62
CA ASP A 905 43.24 13.99 18.45
C ASP A 905 42.98 15.51 18.26
N CYS A 906 41.95 15.87 17.48
CA CYS A 906 41.32 17.18 17.42
C CYS A 906 39.88 17.06 16.84
N ASN A 907 38.87 16.99 17.73
CA ASN A 907 37.47 17.48 17.65
C ASN A 907 36.79 17.59 16.27
N ASP A 908 35.70 16.85 15.99
CA ASP A 908 34.28 17.04 16.42
C ASP A 908 33.50 18.07 15.58
N THR A 909 32.48 17.60 14.85
CA THR A 909 31.07 18.08 14.85
C THR A 909 30.25 17.37 13.75
N ASP A 910 29.35 16.47 14.16
CA ASP A 910 28.30 15.81 13.33
C ASP A 910 27.19 16.82 12.92
N PRO A 911 26.57 16.72 11.72
CA PRO A 911 25.23 16.13 11.66
C PRO A 911 24.87 15.55 10.26
N SER A 912 25.18 14.29 9.99
CA SER A 912 24.54 13.59 8.84
C SER A 912 24.64 12.07 8.93
N ALA A 913 23.74 11.43 9.67
CA ALA A 913 23.48 10.00 9.52
C ALA A 913 22.06 9.59 9.95
N ASN A 914 21.07 9.93 9.13
CA ASN A 914 19.87 9.13 8.96
C ASN A 914 19.71 8.87 7.46
N VAL A 915 20.23 7.74 6.96
CA VAL A 915 19.61 6.99 5.86
C VAL A 915 20.00 5.52 6.02
N LEU A 916 19.02 4.69 6.42
CA LEU A 916 18.98 3.26 6.11
C LEU A 916 19.15 3.08 4.60
N ARG A 917 20.19 2.37 4.14
CA ARG A 917 20.23 1.85 2.76
C ARG A 917 20.14 0.33 2.81
N MET A 918 18.98 -0.15 2.41
CA MET A 918 18.76 -1.53 1.98
C MET A 918 19.54 -1.77 0.68
N TRP A 919 20.21 -2.91 0.58
CA TRP A 919 20.81 -3.40 -0.66
C TRP A 919 20.08 -4.69 -1.06
N TYR A 920 19.72 -4.77 -2.34
CA TYR A 920 19.17 -5.96 -2.99
C TYR A 920 20.31 -6.94 -3.34
N PRO A 921 20.07 -8.26 -3.35
CA PRO A 921 21.03 -9.23 -3.88
C PRO A 921 21.03 -9.23 -5.42
N ASP A 922 22.24 -9.18 -5.99
CA ASP A 922 22.57 -9.56 -7.36
C ASP A 922 22.47 -11.09 -7.50
N THR A 923 21.72 -11.58 -8.49
CA THR A 923 21.45 -13.02 -8.72
C THR A 923 21.90 -13.52 -10.10
N ASP A 924 22.61 -12.72 -10.89
CA ASP A 924 23.15 -13.15 -12.18
C ASP A 924 24.69 -13.07 -12.27
N GLY A 925 25.37 -12.54 -11.26
CA GLY A 925 26.75 -12.91 -10.97
C GLY A 925 27.75 -12.52 -12.05
N ASP A 926 27.58 -11.36 -12.66
CA ASP A 926 28.45 -10.86 -13.73
C ASP A 926 29.19 -9.55 -13.41
N GLU A 927 29.24 -9.12 -12.13
CA GLU A 927 29.99 -7.96 -11.59
C GLU A 927 31.00 -7.34 -12.57
N CYS A 928 30.56 -6.43 -13.44
CA CYS A 928 31.42 -5.50 -14.17
C CYS A 928 30.61 -4.31 -14.72
N GLY A 929 30.58 -3.21 -13.95
CA GLY A 929 30.53 -1.88 -14.54
C GLY A 929 31.94 -1.33 -14.76
N ASN A 930 32.31 -0.99 -16.01
CA ASN A 930 32.84 0.35 -16.36
C ASN A 930 33.12 0.52 -17.88
N PRO A 931 32.91 1.71 -18.48
CA PRO A 931 33.09 1.95 -19.90
C PRO A 931 34.53 2.35 -20.26
N SER A 932 34.85 2.14 -21.54
CA SER A 932 35.88 2.84 -22.34
C SER A 932 37.37 2.43 -22.22
N LYS A 933 37.83 1.54 -23.13
CA LYS A 933 38.79 1.85 -24.25
C LYS A 933 39.46 0.59 -24.85
N GLY A 934 39.23 0.35 -26.14
CA GLY A 934 40.29 0.19 -27.16
C GLY A 934 40.91 -1.19 -27.46
N ARG A 935 40.36 -1.88 -28.46
CA ARG A 935 40.98 -2.78 -29.48
C ARG A 935 42.37 -3.41 -29.21
N LEU A 936 42.45 -4.74 -29.35
CA LEU A 936 43.46 -5.43 -30.20
C LEU A 936 43.04 -6.86 -30.58
N SER A 937 43.62 -7.33 -31.68
CA SER A 937 43.14 -8.37 -32.60
C SER A 937 43.94 -9.68 -32.49
N CYS A 938 43.21 -10.80 -32.63
CA CYS A 938 43.55 -12.14 -33.16
C CYS A 938 44.84 -12.89 -32.76
N HIS A 939 44.68 -14.04 -32.06
CA HIS A 939 45.20 -15.35 -32.52
C HIS A 939 44.42 -16.54 -31.93
N ASN A 940 44.09 -17.51 -32.79
CA ASN A 940 43.41 -18.82 -32.63
C ASN A 940 44.20 -19.82 -31.71
N PRO A 941 43.72 -21.07 -31.44
CA PRO A 941 42.42 -21.59 -30.94
C PRO A 941 42.57 -22.63 -29.78
N SER A 942 41.44 -23.22 -29.37
CA SER A 942 41.24 -24.52 -28.67
C SER A 942 41.64 -24.68 -27.20
N ASP A 943 40.68 -24.56 -26.27
CA ASP A 943 39.99 -25.73 -25.66
C ASP A 943 38.94 -25.27 -24.63
N HIS A 944 37.71 -25.79 -24.77
CA HIS A 944 36.66 -25.75 -23.75
C HIS A 944 36.71 -27.06 -22.95
N CYS A 945 36.60 -26.97 -21.61
CA CYS A 945 35.59 -27.64 -20.79
C CYS A 945 35.89 -27.41 -19.29
N GLU A 946 35.11 -26.50 -18.73
CA GLU A 946 34.30 -26.57 -17.48
C GLU A 946 34.89 -27.12 -16.15
N ASP A 947 34.83 -26.19 -15.20
CA ASP A 947 34.26 -26.27 -13.84
C ASP A 947 35.10 -26.85 -12.71
N GLY A 948 35.84 -25.94 -12.08
CA GLY A 948 36.43 -26.08 -10.75
C GLY A 948 35.53 -25.49 -9.67
N THR A 949 35.48 -26.17 -8.53
CA THR A 949 35.01 -25.59 -7.28
C THR A 949 36.20 -25.33 -6.35
N VAL A 950 36.11 -24.19 -5.65
CA VAL A 950 36.58 -23.84 -4.30
C VAL A 950 38.01 -23.28 -4.04
N TYR A 951 38.01 -22.26 -3.15
CA TYR A 951 38.91 -21.90 -2.02
C TYR A 951 39.64 -20.56 -2.20
N VAL A 952 39.30 -19.47 -1.48
CA VAL A 952 39.43 -19.08 -0.05
C VAL A 952 40.51 -18.00 0.13
N LEU A 953 40.11 -16.90 0.81
CA LEU A 953 40.92 -15.83 1.46
C LEU A 953 41.93 -15.10 0.54
N VAL A 954 42.17 -13.79 0.70
CA VAL A 954 43.05 -13.26 1.75
C VAL A 954 42.83 -11.74 1.87
N THR A 955 42.99 -11.32 3.11
CA THR A 955 43.11 -9.99 3.71
C THR A 955 43.85 -8.90 2.93
N ARG A 956 43.36 -7.66 3.14
CA ARG A 956 43.96 -6.31 3.16
C ARG A 956 45.34 -5.99 2.51
N PRO A 957 45.52 -4.72 2.07
CA PRO A 957 46.55 -4.31 1.14
C PRO A 957 47.90 -4.06 1.82
N GLU A 958 48.94 -4.45 1.08
CA GLU A 958 50.36 -4.14 1.24
C GLU A 958 51.09 -4.67 2.50
N CYS A 959 51.88 -5.73 2.22
CA CYS A 959 53.09 -6.22 2.91
C CYS A 959 52.88 -6.83 4.32
N ILE A 960 53.02 -8.14 4.57
CA ILE A 960 53.48 -9.35 3.85
C ILE A 960 52.44 -10.45 4.10
#